data_AF-A0A174USY2-F1
#
_entry.id   AF-A0A174USY2-F1
#
_cell.length_a   1.000
_cell.length_b   1.000
_cell.length_c   1.000
_cell.angle_alpha   90.00
_cell.angle_beta   90.00
_cell.angle_gamma   90.00
#
_symmetry.space_group_name_H-M   'P 1'
#
loop_
_entity.id
_entity.type
_entity.pdbx_description
1 polymer ?
#
loop_
_entity_poly.entity_id
_entity_poly.type
_entity_poly.pdbx_seq_one_letter_code
_entity_poly.pdbx_strand_id
1 'polypeptide(L)'
;MSESNYISIKGAKVNNLKNIDVNIPRNKLVVITGLSGSGKSSLAFDTLYAEGQRRYVESLSSYARQFLGRMSKPECDFIKGIPPAIAIEQKVNSRNPRSTVGTSTEIYEYLRLLYARMGKTYSPISGQLVKKHSIEDIVNCMLSFPKGTKYTVLTPMMPREGRTLLQQLEMDLKQGFTRIEVNREIVRIEDFLQQTAAEDKKQNIYLLVDRMTADDSKDSISRLTDSAETAMYEGDGNCLLRFYSADGSTQLFSFSTKFEADGIKFEEPNDQMFSFNSPLGACPECEGFGKVIGIDEHLVIPNRALSVYDGAVLCWRGEKMGEWLQEFIHEAPAHDFPIFAPYYELTQEQKDYLWHGPRNKACIDSFFKMLEENQYKIQYRVMLARYRGKTICPVCHGTRLKKEAGYVKVGGKSISQLVDLPIHDLKEFFRTLELDAHDTAIAKRILTEITNRINFLMDVGLGYLTLNRLSNSLSGGESQRINLATSLGSSLVGSLYILDEPSIGLHSRDTDRLIKVLRQLQELGNTVVVVEHDEEIIRAADYIIDIGPQAGRLGGQIVYQGNMNDLQRNSNSYTVRYLLGEENIEIPRCHRPWNNYIEIKGARENNLKGIDVKFPLNVMTVVTGVSGSGKSTLVRDVFYKALKREYSEASERPGEFISLEGDVQLVKDIEFVDQNPIGKSSRSNPVTYVKAYDEIRKLFAEQPLAKQMGYTAGYFSFNTEGGRCEECKGDGTVTVEMQFMADLVLECESCHGKRFKSDTLEIKFQDKSIYDILEMTVNQAIEFFAEYNQKKIVKKLIPLQEVGLGYIKLGQASSTLSGGENQRVKLAYFLSIEKAQPTIFVFDEPTTGLHFHDIKKLLEAFEALISRGHTIIIIEHNMDVIKCADHVIDLGPEGGNMGGNLVVAGTPEEVAACAASYTGQFLREKLAMDSPD
;
A
#
# COMPACT_ATOMS: atom_id res chain seq x y z
N MET A 1 38.65 19.25 -0.45
CA MET A 1 37.20 19.21 -0.75
C MET A 1 36.93 20.37 -1.67
N SER A 2 36.52 20.14 -2.91
CA SER A 2 36.36 21.22 -3.90
C SER A 2 35.21 22.15 -3.50
N GLU A 3 35.51 23.44 -3.37
CA GLU A 3 34.62 24.59 -3.11
C GLU A 3 33.59 24.86 -4.22
N SER A 4 33.01 23.84 -4.85
CA SER A 4 31.91 24.07 -5.80
C SER A 4 30.58 24.07 -5.04
N ASN A 5 30.06 25.27 -4.77
CA ASN A 5 28.71 25.49 -4.20
C ASN A 5 27.56 25.05 -5.14
N TYR A 6 27.89 24.57 -6.34
CA TYR A 6 26.95 24.17 -7.38
C TYR A 6 27.26 22.77 -7.92
N ILE A 7 26.20 22.09 -8.37
CA ILE A 7 26.28 20.99 -9.31
C ILE A 7 26.27 21.62 -10.70
N SER A 8 27.38 21.52 -11.43
CA SER A 8 27.52 22.12 -12.77
C SER A 8 27.38 21.06 -13.84
N ILE A 9 26.39 21.24 -14.70
CA ILE A 9 26.10 20.42 -15.87
C ILE A 9 26.47 21.23 -17.11
N LYS A 10 27.28 20.65 -17.99
CA LYS A 10 27.63 21.24 -19.28
C LYS A 10 27.25 20.33 -20.43
N GLY A 11 26.59 20.92 -21.42
CA GLY A 11 26.24 20.29 -22.68
C GLY A 11 25.34 19.06 -22.57
N ALA A 12 24.31 19.07 -21.72
CA ALA A 12 23.38 17.95 -21.60
C ALA A 12 22.50 17.81 -22.86
N LYS A 13 22.47 16.62 -23.45
CA LYS A 13 21.80 16.27 -24.72
C LYS A 13 20.85 15.09 -24.62
N VAL A 14 20.63 14.57 -23.41
CA VAL A 14 19.75 13.41 -23.17
C VAL A 14 18.34 13.66 -23.71
N ASN A 15 17.81 12.70 -24.48
CA ASN A 15 16.50 12.75 -25.13
C ASN A 15 16.32 13.99 -26.03
N ASN A 16 15.58 15.00 -25.56
CA ASN A 16 15.25 16.22 -26.31
C ASN A 16 16.02 17.46 -25.81
N LEU A 17 16.94 17.31 -24.84
CA LEU A 17 17.74 18.41 -24.32
C LEU A 17 18.68 18.97 -25.41
N LYS A 18 18.71 20.30 -25.55
CA LYS A 18 19.45 20.98 -26.63
C LYS A 18 20.80 21.51 -26.17
N ASN A 19 21.69 20.60 -25.76
CA ASN A 19 23.05 20.94 -25.32
C ASN A 19 23.03 22.00 -24.19
N ILE A 20 22.24 21.74 -23.14
CA ILE A 20 21.97 22.73 -22.10
C ILE A 20 23.06 22.78 -21.02
N ASP A 21 23.26 23.97 -20.49
CA ASP A 21 24.19 24.25 -19.40
C ASP A 21 23.40 24.72 -18.17
N VAL A 22 23.51 24.00 -17.05
CA VAL A 22 22.75 24.29 -15.82
C VAL A 22 23.70 24.31 -14.62
N ASN A 23 23.52 25.28 -13.73
CA ASN A 23 24.14 25.29 -12.40
C ASN A 23 23.05 25.16 -11.34
N ILE A 24 23.10 24.08 -10.55
CA ILE A 24 22.13 23.79 -9.49
C ILE A 24 22.79 24.09 -8.14
N PRO A 25 22.24 25.00 -7.31
CA PRO A 25 22.83 25.32 -6.02
C PRO A 25 22.73 24.13 -5.05
N ARG A 26 23.81 23.86 -4.31
CA ARG A 26 23.83 22.81 -3.28
C ARG A 26 23.15 23.28 -2.00
N ASN A 27 22.63 22.33 -1.22
CA ASN A 27 21.97 22.54 0.08
C ASN A 27 20.75 23.47 0.02
N LYS A 28 20.08 23.48 -1.14
CA LYS A 28 18.89 24.29 -1.44
C LYS A 28 17.75 23.38 -1.89
N LEU A 29 16.53 23.89 -1.74
CA LEU A 29 15.34 23.31 -2.34
C LEU A 29 15.19 23.89 -3.76
N VAL A 30 15.42 23.06 -4.77
CA VAL A 30 15.40 23.43 -6.18
C VAL A 30 14.20 22.78 -6.86
N VAL A 31 13.40 23.56 -7.57
CA VAL A 31 12.27 23.03 -8.35
C VAL A 31 12.58 23.10 -9.85
N ILE A 32 12.41 21.98 -10.53
CA ILE A 32 12.44 21.88 -12.00
C ILE A 32 10.99 21.84 -12.49
N THR A 33 10.61 22.80 -13.30
CA THR A 33 9.24 22.93 -13.82
C THR A 33 9.22 23.15 -15.34
N GLY A 34 8.03 23.30 -15.90
CA GLY A 34 7.78 23.51 -17.33
C GLY A 34 6.77 22.54 -17.93
N LEU A 35 6.45 22.70 -19.21
CA LEU A 35 5.37 21.94 -19.88
C LEU A 35 5.58 20.41 -19.86
N SER A 36 4.48 19.64 -19.96
CA SER A 36 4.54 18.18 -20.10
C SER A 36 5.38 17.82 -21.34
N GLY A 37 6.39 16.96 -21.18
CA GLY A 37 7.33 16.62 -22.26
C GLY A 37 8.38 17.69 -22.61
N SER A 38 8.59 18.73 -21.77
CA SER A 38 9.60 19.76 -22.05
C SER A 38 11.05 19.30 -21.87
N GLY A 39 11.29 18.24 -21.09
CA GLY A 39 12.63 17.70 -20.78
C GLY A 39 12.99 17.67 -19.29
N LYS A 40 12.03 17.91 -18.38
CA LYS A 40 12.22 17.89 -16.91
C LYS A 40 12.81 16.57 -16.42
N SER A 41 12.15 15.46 -16.70
CA SER A 41 12.60 14.12 -16.29
C SER A 41 13.90 13.73 -16.97
N SER A 42 14.14 14.16 -18.22
CA SER A 42 15.43 13.97 -18.89
C SER A 42 16.59 14.63 -18.14
N LEU A 43 16.38 15.81 -17.56
CA LEU A 43 17.39 16.50 -16.76
C LEU A 43 17.50 15.91 -15.34
N ALA A 44 16.37 15.69 -14.67
CA ALA A 44 16.32 15.25 -13.28
C ALA A 44 16.71 13.78 -13.11
N PHE A 45 16.08 12.86 -13.86
CA PHE A 45 16.26 11.42 -13.68
C PHE A 45 17.31 10.85 -14.63
N ASP A 46 17.16 11.09 -15.93
CA ASP A 46 18.03 10.46 -16.94
C ASP A 46 19.44 11.08 -16.98
N THR A 47 19.61 12.28 -16.41
CA THR A 47 20.91 12.96 -16.33
C THR A 47 21.46 13.01 -14.90
N LEU A 48 20.80 13.72 -13.98
CA LEU A 48 21.30 13.92 -12.62
C LEU A 48 21.28 12.63 -11.80
N TYR A 49 20.11 12.00 -11.64
CA TYR A 49 20.01 10.76 -10.86
C TYR A 49 20.88 9.65 -11.46
N ALA A 50 20.78 9.43 -12.77
CA ALA A 50 21.57 8.42 -13.46
C ALA A 50 23.07 8.58 -13.23
N GLU A 51 23.61 9.80 -13.35
CA GLU A 51 25.04 10.04 -13.12
C GLU A 51 25.43 9.95 -11.63
N GLY A 52 24.59 10.45 -10.72
CA GLY A 52 24.83 10.39 -9.28
C GLY A 52 24.82 8.96 -8.75
N GLN A 53 23.85 8.15 -9.19
CA GLN A 53 23.75 6.73 -8.86
C GLN A 53 24.91 5.95 -9.48
N ARG A 54 25.19 6.13 -10.78
CA ARG A 54 26.28 5.43 -11.47
C ARG A 54 27.62 5.64 -10.78
N ARG A 55 27.98 6.89 -10.47
CA ARG A 55 29.25 7.22 -9.78
C ARG A 55 29.35 6.57 -8.41
N TYR A 56 28.24 6.51 -7.68
CA TYR A 56 28.20 5.86 -6.37
C TYR A 56 28.36 4.33 -6.50
N VAL A 57 27.59 3.68 -7.37
CA VAL A 57 27.63 2.21 -7.53
C VAL A 57 28.96 1.74 -8.14
N GLU A 58 29.58 2.51 -9.04
CA GLU A 58 30.94 2.24 -9.57
C GLU A 58 32.03 2.21 -8.49
N SER A 59 31.76 2.80 -7.31
CA SER A 59 32.66 2.79 -6.16
C SER A 59 32.48 1.57 -5.24
N LEU A 60 31.38 0.82 -5.35
CA LEU A 60 31.04 -0.27 -4.44
C LEU A 60 31.89 -1.54 -4.66
N SER A 61 32.11 -1.96 -5.92
CA SER A 61 32.92 -3.13 -6.23
C SER A 61 33.48 -3.11 -7.65
N SER A 62 34.57 -3.86 -7.87
CA SER A 62 35.11 -4.11 -9.22
C SER A 62 34.14 -4.87 -10.11
N TYR A 63 33.35 -5.78 -9.54
CA TYR A 63 32.29 -6.53 -10.24
C TYR A 63 31.20 -5.58 -10.77
N ALA A 64 30.62 -4.74 -9.90
CA ALA A 64 29.59 -3.78 -10.30
C ALA A 64 30.10 -2.84 -11.41
N ARG A 65 31.36 -2.39 -11.32
CA ARG A 65 31.99 -1.54 -12.34
C ARG A 65 32.06 -2.21 -13.73
N GLN A 66 32.28 -3.52 -13.81
CA GLN A 66 32.34 -4.25 -15.08
C GLN A 66 30.98 -4.27 -15.80
N PHE A 67 29.89 -4.38 -15.05
CA PHE A 67 28.52 -4.37 -15.61
C PHE A 67 28.02 -2.95 -15.91
N LEU A 68 28.28 -2.00 -15.01
CA LEU A 68 27.90 -0.60 -15.21
C LEU A 68 28.65 0.06 -16.37
N GLY A 69 29.85 -0.42 -16.69
CA GLY A 69 30.58 0.03 -17.88
C GLY A 69 29.85 -0.25 -19.20
N ARG A 70 28.86 -1.15 -19.21
CA ARG A 70 28.00 -1.44 -20.37
C ARG A 70 26.74 -0.56 -20.43
N MET A 71 26.42 0.18 -19.37
CA MET A 71 25.30 1.12 -19.39
C MET A 71 25.68 2.35 -20.20
N SER A 72 24.72 2.86 -20.97
CA SER A 72 24.87 4.15 -21.64
C SER A 72 25.08 5.24 -20.59
N LYS A 73 26.18 6.00 -20.74
CA LYS A 73 26.39 7.20 -19.94
C LYS A 73 25.38 8.27 -20.38
N PRO A 74 24.86 9.10 -19.47
CA PRO A 74 24.07 10.25 -19.86
C PRO A 74 24.85 11.12 -20.84
N GLU A 75 24.23 11.47 -21.96
CA GLU A 75 24.82 12.31 -22.99
C GLU A 75 25.04 13.74 -22.47
N CYS A 76 26.23 14.02 -21.97
CA CYS A 76 26.66 15.33 -21.48
C CYS A 76 28.17 15.53 -21.69
N ASP A 77 28.61 16.77 -21.83
CA ASP A 77 30.03 17.07 -21.99
C ASP A 77 30.77 16.83 -20.67
N PHE A 78 30.23 17.34 -19.55
CA PHE A 78 30.64 16.92 -18.21
C PHE A 78 29.64 17.33 -17.11
N ILE A 79 29.69 16.61 -15.98
CA ILE A 79 28.98 16.93 -14.74
C ILE A 79 29.97 16.99 -13.58
N LYS A 80 30.04 18.12 -12.86
CA LYS A 80 30.92 18.35 -11.70
C LYS A 80 30.13 18.63 -10.43
N GLY A 81 30.66 18.20 -9.28
CA GLY A 81 30.08 18.48 -7.97
C GLY A 81 28.84 17.66 -7.61
N ILE A 82 28.53 16.59 -8.35
CA ILE A 82 27.35 15.75 -8.10
C ILE A 82 27.54 14.84 -6.87
N PRO A 83 26.67 14.92 -5.84
CA PRO A 83 26.67 13.99 -4.71
C PRO A 83 26.04 12.63 -5.08
N PRO A 84 26.10 11.63 -4.19
CA PRO A 84 25.28 10.41 -4.30
C PRO A 84 23.81 10.79 -4.41
N ALA A 85 23.14 10.26 -5.43
CA ALA A 85 21.75 10.60 -5.74
C ALA A 85 20.77 9.51 -5.29
N ILE A 86 19.63 9.93 -4.76
CA ILE A 86 18.51 9.09 -4.33
C ILE A 86 17.26 9.60 -5.06
N ALA A 87 16.64 8.75 -5.88
CA ALA A 87 15.39 9.06 -6.55
C ALA A 87 14.20 8.56 -5.73
N ILE A 88 13.17 9.40 -5.63
CA ILE A 88 11.87 9.07 -5.03
C ILE A 88 10.81 9.21 -6.14
N GLU A 89 10.66 8.14 -6.93
CA GLU A 89 9.71 8.02 -8.03
C GLU A 89 8.34 7.47 -7.57
N GLN A 90 7.33 7.61 -8.42
CA GLN A 90 5.96 7.12 -8.19
C GLN A 90 5.75 5.64 -8.50
N LYS A 91 6.80 4.94 -8.94
CA LYS A 91 6.70 3.51 -9.27
C LYS A 91 6.43 2.73 -7.97
N VAL A 92 5.36 1.93 -7.99
CA VAL A 92 5.02 1.05 -6.88
C VAL A 92 6.16 0.04 -6.68
N ASN A 93 7.00 0.33 -5.69
CA ASN A 93 8.13 -0.49 -5.31
C ASN A 93 7.59 -1.74 -4.61
N SER A 94 7.76 -2.88 -5.27
CA SER A 94 7.41 -4.24 -4.82
C SER A 94 6.01 -4.75 -5.18
N ARG A 95 6.02 -5.84 -5.96
CA ARG A 95 4.90 -6.79 -6.13
C ARG A 95 4.88 -7.84 -5.02
N ASN A 96 5.72 -7.72 -3.98
CA ASN A 96 5.88 -8.77 -2.99
C ASN A 96 4.64 -8.82 -2.08
N PRO A 97 3.86 -9.91 -2.11
CA PRO A 97 2.63 -10.02 -1.32
C PRO A 97 2.88 -10.07 0.20
N ARG A 98 4.13 -10.23 0.66
CA ARG A 98 4.48 -10.19 2.09
C ARG A 98 4.86 -8.80 2.59
N SER A 99 5.13 -7.84 1.71
CA SER A 99 5.53 -6.48 2.11
C SER A 99 4.34 -5.69 2.65
N THR A 100 4.56 -4.98 3.76
CA THR A 100 3.60 -4.07 4.40
C THR A 100 4.17 -2.67 4.58
N VAL A 101 3.31 -1.72 4.91
CA VAL A 101 3.73 -0.38 5.36
C VAL A 101 4.75 -0.48 6.50
N GLY A 102 4.53 -1.37 7.47
CA GLY A 102 5.44 -1.58 8.59
C GLY A 102 6.83 -2.06 8.18
N THR A 103 6.94 -2.95 7.19
CA THR A 103 8.25 -3.41 6.69
C THR A 103 8.92 -2.37 5.80
N SER A 104 8.17 -1.66 4.95
CA SER A 104 8.71 -0.62 4.07
C SER A 104 9.24 0.61 4.83
N THR A 105 8.70 0.87 6.02
CA THR A 105 9.09 1.97 6.91
C THR A 105 10.10 1.54 7.97
N GLU A 106 10.44 0.25 8.02
CA GLU A 106 11.25 -0.42 9.05
C GLU A 106 10.68 -0.31 10.47
N ILE A 107 9.50 0.29 10.68
CA ILE A 107 8.85 0.39 11.99
C ILE A 107 8.60 -1.01 12.54
N TYR A 108 8.21 -1.95 11.69
CA TYR A 108 7.98 -3.34 12.10
C TYR A 108 9.25 -4.00 12.66
N GLU A 109 10.42 -3.67 12.13
CA GLU A 109 11.69 -4.23 12.61
C GLU A 109 12.05 -3.71 14.01
N TYR A 110 11.80 -2.43 14.26
CA TYR A 110 11.94 -1.87 15.61
C TYR A 110 10.89 -2.42 16.57
N LEU A 111 9.66 -2.67 16.12
CA LEU A 111 8.63 -3.32 16.94
C LEU A 111 9.05 -4.75 17.32
N ARG A 112 9.57 -5.54 16.39
CA ARG A 112 10.08 -6.89 16.70
C ARG A 112 11.19 -6.83 17.74
N LEU A 113 12.13 -5.89 17.59
CA LEU A 113 13.21 -5.71 18.56
C LEU A 113 12.67 -5.27 19.93
N LEU A 114 11.67 -4.38 19.97
CA LEU A 114 10.98 -3.96 21.19
C LEU A 114 10.38 -5.18 21.91
N TYR A 115 9.55 -5.95 21.21
CA TYR A 115 8.88 -7.14 21.77
C TYR A 115 9.86 -8.25 22.17
N ALA A 116 10.96 -8.43 21.43
CA ALA A 116 12.00 -9.39 21.80
C ALA A 116 12.78 -8.99 23.07
N ARG A 117 12.88 -7.69 23.38
CA ARG A 117 13.66 -7.19 24.52
C ARG A 117 12.85 -6.96 25.79
N MET A 118 11.60 -6.52 25.67
CA MET A 118 10.76 -6.15 26.82
C MET A 118 9.38 -6.79 26.80
N GLY A 119 9.10 -7.65 25.81
CA GLY A 119 7.83 -8.35 25.71
C GLY A 119 7.64 -9.28 26.90
N LYS A 120 6.51 -9.13 27.58
CA LYS A 120 6.11 -9.96 28.71
C LYS A 120 5.11 -11.00 28.22
N THR A 121 5.39 -12.29 28.44
CA THR A 121 4.52 -13.39 27.99
C THR A 121 3.42 -13.65 29.01
N TYR A 122 2.18 -13.75 28.56
CA TYR A 122 1.02 -14.03 29.40
C TYR A 122 0.38 -15.35 29.01
N SER A 123 -0.07 -16.12 29.99
CA SER A 123 -0.79 -17.37 29.73
C SER A 123 -2.16 -17.06 29.10
N PRO A 124 -2.54 -17.75 28.00
CA PRO A 124 -3.87 -17.60 27.42
C PRO A 124 -4.99 -18.20 28.28
N ILE A 125 -4.65 -19.03 29.28
CA ILE A 125 -5.62 -19.69 30.16
C ILE A 125 -5.94 -18.79 31.37
N SER A 126 -4.91 -18.43 32.15
CA SER A 126 -5.09 -17.67 33.39
C SER A 126 -4.92 -16.15 33.23
N GLY A 127 -4.32 -15.69 32.13
CA GLY A 127 -3.93 -14.29 31.96
C GLY A 127 -2.77 -13.86 32.84
N GLN A 128 -2.13 -14.77 33.59
CA GLN A 128 -1.00 -14.46 34.45
C GLN A 128 0.30 -14.32 33.67
N LEU A 129 1.23 -13.52 34.22
CA LEU A 129 2.56 -13.34 33.67
C LEU A 129 3.36 -14.65 33.79
N VAL A 130 3.83 -15.15 32.66
CA VAL A 130 4.76 -16.28 32.60
C VAL A 130 6.15 -15.73 32.91
N LYS A 131 6.78 -16.22 33.98
CA LYS A 131 8.17 -15.86 34.31
C LYS A 131 8.94 -17.08 34.79
N LYS A 132 10.24 -17.08 34.50
CA LYS A 132 11.20 -17.93 35.21
C LYS A 132 11.45 -17.31 36.57
N HIS A 133 11.32 -18.09 37.62
CA HIS A 133 11.60 -17.63 38.97
C HIS A 133 13.09 -17.78 39.25
N SER A 134 13.71 -16.70 39.70
CA SER A 134 15.07 -16.74 40.25
C SER A 134 15.03 -17.08 41.74
N ILE A 135 16.18 -17.38 42.33
CA ILE A 135 16.28 -17.56 43.78
C ILE A 135 15.92 -16.25 44.51
N GLU A 136 16.22 -15.10 43.92
CA GLU A 136 15.83 -13.79 44.47
C GLU A 136 14.30 -13.63 44.55
N ASP A 137 13.53 -14.16 43.58
CA ASP A 137 12.06 -14.16 43.67
C ASP A 137 11.56 -14.93 44.89
N ILE A 138 12.20 -16.05 45.22
CA ILE A 138 11.86 -16.90 46.38
C ILE A 138 12.18 -16.15 47.68
N VAL A 139 13.36 -15.52 47.75
CA VAL A 139 13.77 -14.71 48.90
C VAL A 139 12.83 -13.51 49.07
N ASN A 140 12.49 -12.80 47.99
CA ASN A 140 11.56 -11.68 48.03
C ASN A 140 10.16 -12.12 48.48
N CYS A 141 9.70 -13.31 48.08
CA CYS A 141 8.45 -13.88 48.58
C CYS A 141 8.52 -14.13 50.09
N MET A 142 9.60 -14.71 50.61
CA MET A 142 9.79 -14.86 52.06
C MET A 142 9.75 -13.52 52.79
N LEU A 143 10.44 -12.50 52.27
CA LEU A 143 10.50 -11.17 52.87
C LEU A 143 9.15 -10.43 52.85
N SER A 144 8.20 -10.85 52.01
CA SER A 144 6.85 -10.26 51.98
C SER A 144 5.98 -10.66 53.19
N PHE A 145 6.38 -11.67 53.97
CA PHE A 145 5.67 -12.11 55.17
C PHE A 145 6.28 -11.53 56.46
N PRO A 146 5.47 -11.30 57.52
CA PRO A 146 5.97 -10.80 58.80
C PRO A 146 7.07 -11.69 59.40
N LYS A 147 8.04 -11.07 60.07
CA LYS A 147 9.11 -11.79 60.76
C LYS A 147 8.54 -12.81 61.76
N GLY A 148 9.10 -14.02 61.75
CA GLY A 148 8.67 -15.14 62.59
C GLY A 148 7.57 -16.02 61.97
N THR A 149 7.02 -15.67 60.81
CA THR A 149 6.07 -16.53 60.08
C THR A 149 6.74 -17.85 59.72
N LYS A 150 6.15 -18.98 60.12
CA LYS A 150 6.70 -20.30 59.80
C LYS A 150 6.39 -20.66 58.35
N TYR A 151 7.37 -21.23 57.65
CA TYR A 151 7.15 -21.75 56.32
C TYR A 151 7.97 -23.03 56.06
N THR A 152 7.52 -23.83 55.10
CA THR A 152 8.22 -25.01 54.61
C THR A 152 8.65 -24.82 53.16
N VAL A 153 9.85 -25.31 52.86
CA VAL A 153 10.37 -25.43 51.50
C VAL A 153 10.05 -26.84 51.01
N LEU A 154 9.24 -26.91 49.96
CA LEU A 154 8.66 -28.12 49.43
C LEU A 154 9.04 -28.26 47.95
N THR A 155 9.01 -29.48 47.43
CA THR A 155 9.17 -29.73 46.00
C THR A 155 8.25 -30.88 45.56
N PRO A 156 7.59 -30.81 44.39
CA PRO A 156 6.71 -31.89 43.95
C PRO A 156 7.50 -33.18 43.73
N MET A 157 6.98 -34.28 44.25
CA MET A 157 7.60 -35.59 44.11
C MET A 157 7.55 -36.03 42.63
N MET A 158 8.73 -36.21 42.01
CA MET A 158 8.83 -36.70 40.64
C MET A 158 9.74 -37.94 40.57
N PRO A 159 9.18 -39.14 40.31
CA PRO A 159 10.00 -40.34 40.13
C PRO A 159 10.89 -40.21 38.89
N ARG A 160 12.22 -40.39 39.06
CA ARG A 160 13.18 -40.34 37.96
C ARG A 160 13.30 -41.71 37.27
N GLU A 161 13.63 -41.71 35.98
CA GLU A 161 14.02 -42.92 35.22
C GLU A 161 12.99 -44.07 35.24
N GLY A 162 11.69 -43.77 35.40
CA GLY A 162 10.64 -44.80 35.44
C GLY A 162 10.55 -45.58 36.75
N ARG A 163 11.19 -45.09 37.83
CA ARG A 163 11.06 -45.66 39.19
C ARG A 163 9.62 -45.57 39.70
N THR A 164 9.23 -46.51 40.56
CA THR A 164 7.96 -46.40 41.29
C THR A 164 8.08 -45.36 42.41
N LEU A 165 6.95 -44.83 42.88
CA LEU A 165 6.92 -43.83 43.97
C LEU A 165 7.66 -44.33 45.23
N LEU A 166 7.48 -45.60 45.59
CA LEU A 166 8.15 -46.23 46.74
C LEU A 166 9.66 -46.31 46.56
N GLN A 167 10.13 -46.69 45.35
CA GLN A 167 11.56 -46.75 45.05
C GLN A 167 12.22 -45.37 45.09
N GLN A 168 11.52 -44.33 44.67
CA GLN A 168 12.03 -42.97 44.76
C GLN A 168 12.13 -42.52 46.23
N LEU A 169 11.11 -42.79 47.06
CA LEU A 169 11.13 -42.47 48.50
C LEU A 169 12.28 -43.18 49.25
N GLU A 170 12.60 -44.43 48.90
CA GLU A 170 13.76 -45.13 49.45
C GLU A 170 15.10 -44.49 49.05
N MET A 171 15.20 -43.96 47.84
CA MET A 171 16.38 -43.22 47.39
C MET A 171 16.50 -41.87 48.12
N ASP A 172 15.40 -41.14 48.24
CA ASP A 172 15.37 -39.84 48.94
C ASP A 172 15.77 -40.02 50.42
N LEU A 173 15.37 -41.14 51.05
CA LEU A 173 15.82 -41.53 52.40
C LEU A 173 17.33 -41.74 52.46
N LYS A 174 17.91 -42.43 51.46
CA LYS A 174 19.37 -42.64 51.36
C LYS A 174 20.12 -41.34 51.09
N GLN A 175 19.49 -40.36 50.43
CA GLN A 175 20.03 -39.03 50.20
C GLN A 175 19.91 -38.11 51.43
N GLY A 176 19.19 -38.54 52.47
CA GLY A 176 19.08 -37.85 53.76
C GLY A 176 17.77 -37.11 53.99
N PHE A 177 16.82 -37.17 53.06
CA PHE A 177 15.47 -36.63 53.29
C PHE A 177 14.70 -37.56 54.23
N THR A 178 14.07 -37.00 55.26
CA THR A 178 13.38 -37.80 56.30
C THR A 178 11.87 -37.58 56.33
N ARG A 179 11.37 -36.55 55.64
CA ARG A 179 9.98 -36.10 55.75
C ARG A 179 9.41 -35.76 54.39
N ILE A 180 8.13 -36.05 54.24
CA ILE A 180 7.29 -35.68 53.10
C ILE A 180 6.03 -35.02 53.61
N GLU A 181 5.34 -34.34 52.71
CA GLU A 181 4.03 -33.79 52.97
C GLU A 181 3.00 -34.47 52.07
N VAL A 182 1.98 -35.05 52.71
CA VAL A 182 0.89 -35.77 52.04
C VAL A 182 -0.43 -35.16 52.51
N ASN A 183 -1.26 -34.70 51.58
CA ASN A 183 -2.56 -34.07 51.88
C ASN A 183 -2.50 -32.97 52.96
N ARG A 184 -1.41 -32.17 52.98
CA ARG A 184 -1.11 -31.09 53.93
C ARG A 184 -0.64 -31.52 55.33
N GLU A 185 -0.43 -32.81 55.57
CA GLU A 185 0.19 -33.33 56.79
C GLU A 185 1.64 -33.73 56.56
N ILE A 186 2.53 -33.39 57.50
CA ILE A 186 3.95 -33.74 57.43
C ILE A 186 4.16 -35.11 58.07
N VAL A 187 4.58 -36.08 57.27
CA VAL A 187 4.80 -37.48 57.67
C VAL A 187 6.27 -37.85 57.48
N ARG A 188 6.81 -38.76 58.29
CA ARG A 188 8.14 -39.32 58.04
C ARG A 188 8.07 -40.34 56.91
N ILE A 189 9.12 -40.39 56.08
CA ILE A 189 9.18 -41.30 54.94
C ILE A 189 9.08 -42.76 55.40
N GLU A 190 9.78 -43.13 56.49
CA GLU A 190 9.74 -44.48 57.06
C GLU A 190 8.32 -44.89 57.51
N ASP A 191 7.61 -43.99 58.19
CA ASP A 191 6.24 -44.23 58.66
C ASP A 191 5.26 -44.38 57.49
N PHE A 192 5.46 -43.57 56.43
CA PHE A 192 4.65 -43.63 55.22
C PHE A 192 4.89 -44.94 54.44
N LEU A 193 6.15 -45.36 54.29
CA LEU A 193 6.53 -46.63 53.63
C LEU A 193 5.93 -47.85 54.35
N GLN A 194 5.77 -47.80 55.68
CA GLN A 194 5.14 -48.87 56.46
C GLN A 194 3.61 -48.93 56.30
N GLN A 195 2.96 -47.79 56.03
CA GLN A 195 1.50 -47.69 55.93
C GLN A 195 0.94 -47.97 54.53
N THR A 196 1.72 -47.79 53.47
CA THR A 196 1.25 -47.80 52.06
C THR A 196 1.51 -49.09 51.28
N ALA A 197 1.58 -50.25 51.96
CA ALA A 197 1.62 -51.56 51.29
C ALA A 197 0.36 -51.90 50.45
N ALA A 198 -0.65 -51.01 50.39
CA ALA A 198 -1.84 -51.16 49.57
C ALA A 198 -2.33 -49.81 49.02
N GLU A 199 -2.59 -49.80 47.69
CA GLU A 199 -3.31 -48.81 46.87
C GLU A 199 -2.56 -47.64 46.20
N ASP A 200 -2.47 -47.74 44.87
CA ASP A 200 -2.21 -46.68 43.89
C ASP A 200 -3.33 -45.61 43.87
N LYS A 201 -3.43 -44.78 44.91
CA LYS A 201 -4.19 -43.53 44.83
C LYS A 201 -3.23 -42.41 44.42
N LYS A 202 -3.59 -41.65 43.38
CA LYS A 202 -2.94 -40.38 43.01
C LYS A 202 -3.10 -39.38 44.16
N GLN A 203 -2.17 -39.41 45.12
CA GLN A 203 -2.08 -38.43 46.19
C GLN A 203 -1.02 -37.38 45.81
N ASN A 204 -1.27 -36.11 46.10
CA ASN A 204 -0.28 -35.05 45.91
C ASN A 204 0.75 -35.14 47.03
N ILE A 205 1.94 -35.64 46.70
CA ILE A 205 3.05 -35.82 47.63
C ILE A 205 4.11 -34.77 47.31
N TYR A 206 4.55 -34.06 48.34
CA TYR A 206 5.65 -33.09 48.24
C TYR A 206 6.81 -33.54 49.13
N LEU A 207 8.03 -33.49 48.61
CA LEU A 207 9.24 -33.71 49.40
C LEU A 207 9.52 -32.46 50.22
N LEU A 208 9.78 -32.63 51.51
CA LEU A 208 10.07 -31.53 52.43
C LEU A 208 11.58 -31.36 52.55
N VAL A 209 12.07 -30.24 52.03
CA VAL A 209 13.51 -29.93 51.97
C VAL A 209 13.96 -29.24 53.25
N ASP A 210 13.28 -28.16 53.66
CA ASP A 210 13.60 -27.46 54.90
C ASP A 210 12.36 -26.82 55.57
N ARG A 211 12.50 -26.46 56.86
CA ARG A 211 11.49 -25.72 57.64
C ARG A 211 12.15 -24.55 58.32
N MET A 212 11.63 -23.37 58.05
CA MET A 212 12.26 -22.11 58.43
C MET A 212 11.21 -21.12 58.95
N THR A 213 11.70 -20.01 59.48
CA THR A 213 10.90 -18.86 59.90
C THR A 213 11.33 -17.65 59.11
N ALA A 214 10.38 -16.86 58.62
CA ALA A 214 10.67 -15.66 57.85
C ALA A 214 11.51 -14.70 58.69
N ASP A 215 12.71 -14.39 58.20
CA ASP A 215 13.69 -13.53 58.86
C ASP A 215 14.58 -12.87 57.79
N ASP A 216 15.00 -11.64 58.03
CA ASP A 216 15.80 -10.82 57.10
C ASP A 216 17.32 -10.87 57.38
N SER A 217 17.75 -11.72 58.32
CA SER A 217 19.17 -11.95 58.58
C SER A 217 19.87 -12.60 57.39
N LYS A 218 21.15 -12.26 57.20
CA LYS A 218 21.98 -12.83 56.12
C LYS A 218 22.07 -14.35 56.18
N ASP A 219 22.10 -14.92 57.38
CA ASP A 219 22.16 -16.36 57.59
C ASP A 219 20.86 -17.05 57.17
N SER A 220 19.71 -16.44 57.48
CA SER A 220 18.40 -16.94 57.04
C SER A 220 18.28 -16.92 55.51
N ILE A 221 18.70 -15.83 54.88
CA ILE A 221 18.69 -15.70 53.41
C ILE A 221 19.61 -16.74 52.76
N SER A 222 20.85 -16.90 53.24
CA SER A 222 21.78 -17.90 52.71
C SER A 222 21.22 -19.32 52.82
N ARG A 223 20.61 -19.65 53.96
CA ARG A 223 20.01 -20.97 54.17
C ARG A 223 18.80 -21.22 53.27
N LEU A 224 17.99 -20.19 53.02
CA LEU A 224 16.86 -20.29 52.09
C LEU A 224 17.35 -20.49 50.65
N THR A 225 18.41 -19.79 50.23
CA THR A 225 19.04 -19.97 48.91
C THR A 225 19.46 -21.43 48.70
N ASP A 226 20.23 -22.01 49.63
CA ASP A 226 20.69 -23.40 49.55
C ASP A 226 19.51 -24.40 49.50
N SER A 227 18.50 -24.15 50.33
CA SER A 227 17.29 -24.99 50.39
C SER A 227 16.45 -24.88 49.12
N ALA A 228 16.34 -23.68 48.54
CA ALA A 228 15.62 -23.44 47.31
C ALA A 228 16.33 -24.07 46.10
N GLU A 229 17.67 -24.00 46.03
CA GLU A 229 18.46 -24.71 45.02
C GLU A 229 18.27 -26.23 45.10
N THR A 230 18.31 -26.78 46.32
CA THR A 230 18.05 -28.20 46.55
C THR A 230 16.63 -28.59 46.11
N ALA A 231 15.63 -27.80 46.47
CA ALA A 231 14.24 -28.03 46.08
C ALA A 231 14.04 -27.97 44.56
N MET A 232 14.63 -26.98 43.89
CA MET A 232 14.61 -26.85 42.44
C MET A 232 15.34 -28.00 41.75
N TYR A 233 16.49 -28.44 42.27
CA TYR A 233 17.23 -29.56 41.70
C TYR A 233 16.44 -30.87 41.80
N GLU A 234 15.85 -31.17 42.96
CA GLU A 234 15.07 -32.40 43.14
C GLU A 234 13.75 -32.37 42.36
N GLY A 235 13.07 -31.22 42.31
CA GLY A 235 11.78 -31.01 41.66
C GLY A 235 11.80 -30.72 40.16
N ASP A 236 12.90 -31.01 39.47
CA ASP A 236 13.09 -30.71 38.04
C ASP A 236 12.72 -29.25 37.70
N GLY A 237 13.26 -28.32 38.49
CA GLY A 237 13.06 -26.88 38.39
C GLY A 237 11.95 -26.29 39.26
N ASN A 238 11.17 -27.10 39.98
CA ASN A 238 10.08 -26.62 40.83
C ASN A 238 10.49 -26.46 42.30
N CYS A 239 10.05 -25.37 42.92
CA CYS A 239 10.15 -25.11 44.34
C CYS A 239 8.83 -24.54 44.85
N LEU A 240 8.40 -24.94 46.03
CA LEU A 240 7.13 -24.54 46.64
C LEU A 240 7.41 -23.99 48.03
N LEU A 241 6.88 -22.80 48.34
CA LEU A 241 6.90 -22.26 49.69
C LEU A 241 5.50 -22.33 50.28
N ARG A 242 5.35 -22.96 51.44
CA ARG A 242 4.09 -22.94 52.18
C ARG A 242 4.22 -22.16 53.46
N PHE A 243 3.49 -21.06 53.56
CA PHE A 243 3.43 -20.21 54.75
C PHE A 243 2.26 -20.63 55.65
N TYR A 244 2.50 -20.61 56.96
CA TYR A 244 1.52 -20.93 58.00
C TYR A 244 1.21 -19.64 58.78
N SER A 245 0.03 -19.08 58.56
CA SER A 245 -0.41 -17.85 59.24
C SER A 245 -0.91 -18.13 60.66
N ALA A 246 -0.90 -17.11 61.51
CA ALA A 246 -1.37 -17.20 62.90
C ALA A 246 -2.87 -17.60 63.01
N ASP A 247 -3.66 -17.28 61.98
CA ASP A 247 -5.10 -17.56 61.91
C ASP A 247 -5.41 -19.01 61.46
N GLY A 248 -4.38 -19.85 61.27
CA GLY A 248 -4.52 -21.24 60.82
C GLY A 248 -4.69 -21.42 59.31
N SER A 249 -4.71 -20.33 58.53
CA SER A 249 -4.72 -20.39 57.06
C SER A 249 -3.32 -20.71 56.52
N THR A 250 -3.27 -21.51 55.45
CA THR A 250 -2.03 -21.85 54.74
C THR A 250 -2.05 -21.30 53.33
N GLN A 251 -0.93 -20.71 52.90
CA GLN A 251 -0.75 -20.19 51.55
C GLN A 251 0.42 -20.91 50.89
N LEU A 252 0.21 -21.42 49.68
CA LEU A 252 1.21 -22.14 48.89
C LEU A 252 1.60 -21.28 47.68
N PHE A 253 2.89 -20.98 47.56
CA PHE A 253 3.48 -20.30 46.41
C PHE A 253 4.34 -21.27 45.63
N SER A 254 4.16 -21.31 44.31
CA SER A 254 4.93 -22.15 43.40
C SER A 254 5.92 -21.32 42.60
N PHE A 255 7.15 -21.80 42.50
CA PHE A 255 8.25 -21.22 41.75
C PHE A 255 8.77 -22.27 40.79
N SER A 256 9.01 -21.88 39.54
CA SER A 256 9.57 -22.76 38.52
C SER A 256 10.71 -22.04 37.78
N THR A 257 11.81 -22.75 37.53
CA THR A 257 12.91 -22.31 36.66
C THR A 257 12.58 -22.48 35.17
N LYS A 258 11.51 -23.24 34.87
CA LYS A 258 11.00 -23.42 33.52
C LYS A 258 10.08 -22.27 33.15
N PHE A 259 10.07 -21.93 31.86
CA PHE A 259 9.16 -20.93 31.32
C PHE A 259 7.81 -21.59 31.02
N GLU A 260 7.04 -21.87 32.06
CA GLU A 260 5.77 -22.60 31.98
C GLU A 260 4.71 -21.98 32.89
N ALA A 261 3.45 -22.09 32.47
CA ALA A 261 2.28 -21.71 33.26
C ALA A 261 1.06 -22.51 32.78
N ASP A 262 0.14 -22.84 33.69
CA ASP A 262 -1.11 -23.57 33.38
C ASP A 262 -0.92 -24.88 32.58
N GLY A 263 0.22 -25.57 32.79
CA GLY A 263 0.56 -26.79 32.06
C GLY A 263 1.06 -26.59 30.62
N ILE A 264 1.26 -25.33 30.20
CA ILE A 264 1.83 -24.97 28.91
C ILE A 264 3.29 -24.56 29.11
N LYS A 265 4.20 -25.15 28.33
CA LYS A 265 5.58 -24.70 28.20
C LYS A 265 5.65 -23.64 27.10
N PHE A 266 6.17 -22.46 27.44
CA PHE A 266 6.26 -21.31 26.54
C PHE A 266 7.68 -21.19 25.95
N GLU A 267 7.77 -20.50 24.81
CA GLU A 267 9.04 -20.07 24.22
C GLU A 267 9.39 -18.65 24.70
N GLU A 268 10.66 -18.40 24.94
CA GLU A 268 11.11 -17.05 25.29
C GLU A 268 11.02 -16.13 24.07
N PRO A 269 10.54 -14.87 24.25
CA PRO A 269 10.47 -13.89 23.17
C PRO A 269 11.84 -13.69 22.50
N ASN A 270 11.87 -13.88 21.19
CA ASN A 270 13.04 -13.58 20.36
C ASN A 270 12.61 -12.83 19.10
N ASP A 271 13.55 -12.18 18.42
CA ASP A 271 13.24 -11.36 17.24
C ASP A 271 12.59 -12.15 16.09
N GLN A 272 12.97 -13.42 15.91
CA GLN A 272 12.45 -14.27 14.83
C GLN A 272 11.01 -14.75 15.09
N MET A 273 10.60 -14.85 16.37
CA MET A 273 9.23 -15.15 16.80
C MET A 273 8.22 -14.15 16.24
N PHE A 274 8.64 -12.90 16.07
CA PHE A 274 7.82 -11.80 15.56
C PHE A 274 8.00 -11.55 14.06
N SER A 275 8.77 -12.38 13.36
CA SER A 275 8.98 -12.25 11.92
C SER A 275 8.06 -13.19 11.14
N PHE A 276 7.09 -12.63 10.41
CA PHE A 276 6.26 -13.41 9.48
C PHE A 276 7.00 -13.81 8.20
N ASN A 277 8.24 -13.35 8.00
CA ASN A 277 9.11 -13.80 6.91
C ASN A 277 9.97 -15.01 7.29
N SER A 278 10.01 -15.37 8.58
CA SER A 278 10.71 -16.54 9.10
C SER A 278 9.72 -17.65 9.46
N PRO A 279 10.00 -18.94 9.18
CA PRO A 279 9.14 -20.05 9.60
C PRO A 279 8.99 -20.17 11.12
N LEU A 280 9.90 -19.56 11.90
CA LEU A 280 9.79 -19.56 13.36
C LEU A 280 8.62 -18.69 13.84
N GLY A 281 8.40 -17.52 13.23
CA GLY A 281 7.32 -16.59 13.59
C GLY A 281 6.08 -16.66 12.70
N ALA A 282 6.23 -17.13 11.46
CA ALA A 282 5.15 -17.19 10.49
C ALA A 282 4.05 -18.20 10.88
N CYS A 283 2.80 -17.79 10.65
CA CYS A 283 1.64 -18.68 10.76
C CYS A 283 1.84 -19.90 9.84
N PRO A 284 1.65 -21.15 10.33
CA PRO A 284 1.90 -22.36 9.55
C PRO A 284 0.89 -22.55 8.40
N GLU A 285 -0.32 -22.01 8.54
CA GLU A 285 -1.40 -22.19 7.54
C GLU A 285 -1.21 -21.28 6.32
N CYS A 286 -0.88 -20.01 6.56
CA CYS A 286 -0.71 -19.03 5.49
C CYS A 286 0.76 -18.70 5.21
N GLU A 287 1.72 -19.38 5.85
CA GLU A 287 3.16 -19.15 5.69
C GLU A 287 3.58 -17.67 5.78
N GLY A 288 2.90 -16.89 6.63
CA GLY A 288 3.17 -15.46 6.79
C GLY A 288 2.53 -14.52 5.75
N PHE A 289 1.72 -15.03 4.81
CA PHE A 289 0.98 -14.19 3.86
C PHE A 289 -0.26 -13.51 4.50
N GLY A 290 -0.79 -14.06 5.59
CA GLY A 290 -2.03 -13.59 6.24
C GLY A 290 -3.31 -13.91 5.47
N LYS A 291 -3.20 -14.43 4.24
CA LYS A 291 -4.30 -14.85 3.39
C LYS A 291 -4.08 -16.27 2.89
N VAL A 292 -5.17 -17.00 2.69
CA VAL A 292 -5.18 -18.36 2.12
C VAL A 292 -6.13 -18.41 0.92
N ILE A 293 -5.98 -19.43 0.08
CA ILE A 293 -7.00 -19.72 -0.94
C ILE A 293 -8.13 -20.46 -0.22
N GLY A 294 -9.24 -19.77 -0.01
CA GLY A 294 -10.40 -20.29 0.73
C GLY A 294 -11.71 -19.85 0.11
N ILE A 295 -12.83 -20.14 0.79
CA ILE A 295 -14.14 -19.65 0.38
C ILE A 295 -14.23 -18.15 0.68
N ASP A 296 -14.53 -17.37 -0.35
CA ASP A 296 -14.66 -15.92 -0.25
C ASP A 296 -16.08 -15.51 0.16
N GLU A 297 -16.21 -14.90 1.34
CA GLU A 297 -17.47 -14.38 1.85
C GLU A 297 -18.15 -13.44 0.84
N HIS A 298 -17.37 -12.64 0.12
CA HIS A 298 -17.90 -11.70 -0.85
C HIS A 298 -18.40 -12.38 -2.13
N LEU A 299 -17.91 -13.58 -2.46
CA LEU A 299 -18.43 -14.37 -3.57
C LEU A 299 -19.70 -15.14 -3.16
N VAL A 300 -19.78 -15.57 -1.91
CA VAL A 300 -20.93 -16.31 -1.37
C VAL A 300 -22.11 -15.37 -1.09
N ILE A 301 -21.85 -14.19 -0.54
CA ILE A 301 -22.87 -13.20 -0.16
C ILE A 301 -22.62 -11.90 -0.96
N PRO A 302 -23.03 -11.87 -2.24
CA PRO A 302 -22.79 -10.77 -3.19
C PRO A 302 -23.64 -9.52 -2.93
N ASN A 303 -24.74 -9.64 -2.20
CA ASN A 303 -25.56 -8.50 -1.84
C ASN A 303 -25.96 -8.63 -0.37
N ARG A 304 -25.33 -7.80 0.48
CA ARG A 304 -25.55 -7.83 1.92
C ARG A 304 -26.84 -7.12 2.34
N ALA A 305 -27.46 -6.35 1.43
CA ALA A 305 -28.77 -5.72 1.65
C ALA A 305 -29.93 -6.72 1.50
N LEU A 306 -29.68 -7.91 0.94
CA LEU A 306 -30.68 -8.97 0.91
C LEU A 306 -30.70 -9.72 2.23
N SER A 307 -31.89 -10.17 2.61
CA SER A 307 -32.07 -11.12 3.70
C SER A 307 -31.70 -12.55 3.26
N VAL A 308 -31.52 -13.46 4.22
CA VAL A 308 -31.29 -14.88 3.87
C VAL A 308 -32.49 -15.41 3.08
N TYR A 309 -33.71 -15.01 3.46
CA TYR A 309 -34.95 -15.36 2.77
C TYR A 309 -34.97 -14.88 1.31
N ASP A 310 -34.51 -13.66 1.04
CA ASP A 310 -34.42 -13.09 -0.33
C ASP A 310 -33.23 -13.62 -1.14
N GLY A 311 -32.55 -14.65 -0.62
CA GLY A 311 -31.46 -15.33 -1.30
C GLY A 311 -30.14 -14.58 -1.23
N ALA A 312 -29.80 -13.99 -0.08
CA ALA A 312 -28.47 -13.39 0.16
C ALA A 312 -27.31 -14.37 -0.11
N VAL A 313 -27.49 -15.65 0.21
CA VAL A 313 -26.50 -16.72 -0.04
C VAL A 313 -26.60 -17.21 -1.48
N LEU A 314 -25.68 -16.75 -2.33
CA LEU A 314 -25.71 -16.99 -3.78
C LEU A 314 -25.58 -18.47 -4.13
N CYS A 315 -24.77 -19.23 -3.39
CA CYS A 315 -24.54 -20.64 -3.66
C CYS A 315 -25.78 -21.52 -3.41
N TRP A 316 -26.78 -21.02 -2.70
CA TRP A 316 -28.06 -21.71 -2.48
C TRP A 316 -29.14 -21.31 -3.48
N ARG A 317 -28.84 -20.49 -4.49
CA ARG A 317 -29.81 -20.16 -5.54
C ARG A 317 -29.92 -21.29 -6.58
N GLY A 318 -31.12 -21.43 -7.15
CA GLY A 318 -31.43 -22.39 -8.22
C GLY A 318 -32.20 -23.62 -7.73
N GLU A 319 -32.68 -24.44 -8.67
CA GLU A 319 -33.65 -25.51 -8.38
C GLU A 319 -33.13 -26.59 -7.42
N LYS A 320 -31.88 -27.04 -7.61
CA LYS A 320 -31.28 -28.07 -6.73
C LYS A 320 -30.68 -27.52 -5.45
N MET A 321 -29.97 -26.39 -5.54
CA MET A 321 -29.22 -25.87 -4.38
C MET A 321 -30.11 -25.06 -3.44
N GLY A 322 -31.32 -24.69 -3.88
CA GLY A 322 -32.36 -24.07 -3.05
C GLY A 322 -32.84 -24.94 -1.89
N GLU A 323 -32.63 -26.26 -1.95
CA GLU A 323 -32.92 -27.18 -0.83
C GLU A 323 -32.18 -26.75 0.45
N TRP A 324 -30.94 -26.28 0.35
CA TRP A 324 -30.15 -25.79 1.49
C TRP A 324 -30.75 -24.54 2.13
N LEU A 325 -31.28 -23.63 1.32
CA LEU A 325 -31.97 -22.44 1.81
C LEU A 325 -33.25 -22.82 2.57
N GLN A 326 -34.02 -23.75 2.03
CA GLN A 326 -35.26 -24.23 2.68
C GLN A 326 -34.97 -24.94 4.00
N GLU A 327 -33.93 -25.78 4.04
CA GLU A 327 -33.48 -26.46 5.25
C GLU A 327 -33.00 -25.45 6.32
N PHE A 328 -32.22 -24.44 5.92
CA PHE A 328 -31.79 -23.38 6.83
C PHE A 328 -32.97 -22.58 7.40
N ILE A 329 -33.95 -22.21 6.56
CA ILE A 329 -35.16 -21.49 7.00
C ILE A 329 -35.98 -22.33 7.97
N HIS A 330 -36.04 -23.65 7.78
CA HIS A 330 -36.74 -24.54 8.69
C HIS A 330 -36.08 -24.61 10.08
N GLU A 331 -34.75 -24.52 10.12
CA GLU A 331 -33.97 -24.58 11.37
C GLU A 331 -33.86 -23.23 12.10
N ALA A 332 -33.99 -22.11 11.38
CA ALA A 332 -33.81 -20.76 11.90
C ALA A 332 -34.66 -20.43 13.16
N PRO A 333 -35.94 -20.85 13.29
CA PRO A 333 -36.75 -20.59 14.48
C PRO A 333 -36.19 -21.22 15.76
N ALA A 334 -35.45 -22.34 15.66
CA ALA A 334 -34.91 -23.04 16.83
C ALA A 334 -33.75 -22.27 17.50
N HIS A 335 -33.18 -21.27 16.81
CA HIS A 335 -32.05 -20.47 17.28
C HIS A 335 -32.31 -18.96 17.20
N ASP A 336 -33.59 -18.57 17.06
CA ASP A 336 -34.03 -17.16 16.99
C ASP A 336 -33.29 -16.34 15.90
N PHE A 337 -33.03 -16.96 14.74
CA PHE A 337 -32.31 -16.31 13.65
C PHE A 337 -33.26 -15.45 12.78
N PRO A 338 -32.96 -14.15 12.56
CA PRO A 338 -33.84 -13.24 11.82
C PRO A 338 -33.69 -13.44 10.30
N ILE A 339 -34.51 -14.32 9.71
CA ILE A 339 -34.44 -14.68 8.28
C ILE A 339 -34.75 -13.54 7.29
N PHE A 340 -35.52 -12.53 7.73
CA PHE A 340 -35.93 -11.38 6.91
C PHE A 340 -35.04 -10.14 7.13
N ALA A 341 -34.14 -10.18 8.11
CA ALA A 341 -33.19 -9.08 8.30
C ALA A 341 -32.13 -9.14 7.18
N PRO A 342 -31.79 -8.00 6.57
CA PRO A 342 -30.64 -7.91 5.68
C PRO A 342 -29.36 -8.43 6.33
N TYR A 343 -28.49 -9.07 5.55
CA TYR A 343 -27.24 -9.64 6.07
C TYR A 343 -26.35 -8.60 6.79
N TYR A 344 -26.37 -7.33 6.38
CA TYR A 344 -25.59 -6.27 7.05
C TYR A 344 -26.10 -5.94 8.47
N GLU A 345 -27.38 -6.23 8.78
CA GLU A 345 -27.97 -6.00 10.11
C GLU A 345 -27.73 -7.16 11.08
N LEU A 346 -27.25 -8.30 10.57
CA LEU A 346 -26.94 -9.46 11.40
C LEU A 346 -25.76 -9.18 12.34
N THR A 347 -25.92 -9.62 13.58
CA THR A 347 -24.84 -9.65 14.58
C THR A 347 -23.74 -10.65 14.20
N GLN A 348 -22.55 -10.53 14.79
CA GLN A 348 -21.46 -11.46 14.49
C GLN A 348 -21.82 -12.91 14.86
N GLU A 349 -22.51 -13.13 15.98
CA GLU A 349 -22.98 -14.47 16.37
C GLU A 349 -23.96 -15.07 15.36
N GLN A 350 -24.86 -14.25 14.81
CA GLN A 350 -25.78 -14.68 13.74
C GLN A 350 -25.02 -15.00 12.44
N LYS A 351 -24.04 -14.17 12.06
CA LYS A 351 -23.18 -14.46 10.89
C LYS A 351 -22.40 -15.75 11.09
N ASP A 352 -21.83 -15.97 12.27
CA ASP A 352 -21.10 -17.18 12.62
C ASP A 352 -22.04 -18.40 12.60
N TYR A 353 -23.30 -18.26 13.00
CA TYR A 353 -24.29 -19.34 12.86
C TYR A 353 -24.59 -19.68 11.39
N LEU A 354 -24.79 -18.68 10.53
CA LEU A 354 -25.02 -18.88 9.09
C LEU A 354 -23.82 -19.56 8.41
N TRP A 355 -22.60 -19.15 8.77
CA TRP A 355 -21.37 -19.66 8.19
C TRP A 355 -20.94 -21.01 8.77
N HIS A 356 -20.83 -21.08 10.09
CA HIS A 356 -20.19 -22.14 10.86
C HIS A 356 -21.15 -22.95 11.73
N GLY A 357 -22.46 -22.88 11.43
CA GLY A 357 -23.50 -23.65 12.14
C GLY A 357 -23.11 -25.12 12.37
N PRO A 358 -23.68 -25.77 13.40
CA PRO A 358 -23.22 -27.10 13.84
C PRO A 358 -23.15 -28.11 12.69
N ARG A 359 -22.14 -28.99 12.70
CA ARG A 359 -21.73 -29.87 11.58
C ARG A 359 -22.81 -30.76 10.95
N ASN A 360 -23.99 -30.89 11.57
CA ASN A 360 -25.11 -31.71 11.10
C ASN A 360 -26.32 -30.87 10.63
N LYS A 361 -26.17 -29.55 10.55
CA LYS A 361 -27.22 -28.60 10.18
C LYS A 361 -26.89 -27.92 8.85
N ALA A 362 -27.90 -27.33 8.22
CA ALA A 362 -27.69 -26.54 7.02
C ALA A 362 -26.90 -25.28 7.40
N CYS A 363 -25.70 -25.12 6.84
CA CYS A 363 -24.88 -23.92 6.96
C CYS A 363 -23.91 -23.84 5.78
N ILE A 364 -23.28 -22.69 5.58
CA ILE A 364 -22.42 -22.45 4.41
C ILE A 364 -21.21 -23.39 4.41
N ASP A 365 -20.59 -23.63 5.56
CA ASP A 365 -19.46 -24.58 5.68
C ASP A 365 -19.87 -26.02 5.35
N SER A 366 -21.04 -26.47 5.83
CA SER A 366 -21.59 -27.80 5.50
C SER A 366 -21.81 -27.95 3.99
N PHE A 367 -22.30 -26.89 3.34
CA PHE A 367 -22.48 -26.85 1.89
C PHE A 367 -21.14 -26.99 1.14
N PHE A 368 -20.11 -26.22 1.53
CA PHE A 368 -18.80 -26.30 0.87
C PHE A 368 -18.08 -27.61 1.17
N LYS A 369 -18.24 -28.17 2.38
CA LYS A 369 -17.75 -29.49 2.72
C LYS A 369 -18.36 -30.57 1.83
N MET A 370 -19.67 -30.51 1.57
CA MET A 370 -20.34 -31.39 0.61
C MET A 370 -19.75 -31.26 -0.82
N LEU A 371 -19.46 -30.04 -1.27
CA LEU A 371 -18.79 -29.82 -2.55
C LEU A 371 -17.37 -30.41 -2.57
N GLU A 372 -16.64 -30.31 -1.46
CA GLU A 372 -15.28 -30.82 -1.32
C GLU A 372 -15.23 -32.35 -1.32
N GLU A 373 -16.14 -33.01 -0.62
CA GLU A 373 -16.28 -34.47 -0.61
C GLU A 373 -16.68 -35.03 -1.98
N ASN A 374 -17.43 -34.25 -2.78
CA ASN A 374 -17.91 -34.66 -4.09
C ASN A 374 -17.10 -34.09 -5.27
N GLN A 375 -15.83 -33.70 -5.05
CA GLN A 375 -14.95 -33.14 -6.09
C GLN A 375 -14.72 -34.07 -7.30
N TYR A 376 -15.02 -35.36 -7.22
CA TYR A 376 -14.96 -36.26 -8.39
C TYR A 376 -15.95 -35.85 -9.50
N LYS A 377 -17.00 -35.08 -9.19
CA LYS A 377 -17.94 -34.52 -10.18
C LYS A 377 -17.47 -33.13 -10.64
N ILE A 378 -17.29 -32.97 -11.95
CA ILE A 378 -16.81 -31.72 -12.59
C ILE A 378 -17.67 -30.51 -12.18
N GLN A 379 -19.01 -30.66 -12.17
CA GLN A 379 -19.93 -29.59 -11.80
C GLN A 379 -19.66 -29.00 -10.40
N TYR A 380 -19.28 -29.82 -9.43
CA TYR A 380 -18.95 -29.37 -8.08
C TYR A 380 -17.56 -28.74 -8.00
N ARG A 381 -16.59 -29.20 -8.80
CA ARG A 381 -15.30 -28.51 -8.95
C ARG A 381 -15.48 -27.11 -9.52
N VAL A 382 -16.30 -26.97 -10.55
CA VAL A 382 -16.61 -25.67 -11.17
C VAL A 382 -17.35 -24.77 -10.19
N MET A 383 -18.32 -25.30 -9.45
CA MET A 383 -19.06 -24.54 -8.45
C MET A 383 -18.16 -24.05 -7.33
N LEU A 384 -17.32 -24.93 -6.76
CA LEU A 384 -16.36 -24.59 -5.73
C LEU A 384 -15.35 -23.54 -6.21
N ALA A 385 -14.86 -23.66 -7.44
CA ALA A 385 -13.94 -22.68 -8.04
C ALA A 385 -14.56 -21.28 -8.20
N ARG A 386 -15.89 -21.17 -8.39
CA ARG A 386 -16.57 -19.86 -8.48
C ARG A 386 -16.60 -19.09 -7.17
N TYR A 387 -16.51 -19.78 -6.03
CA TYR A 387 -16.59 -19.17 -4.70
C TYR A 387 -15.25 -19.15 -3.96
N ARG A 388 -14.17 -19.65 -4.59
CA ARG A 388 -12.83 -19.61 -4.01
C ARG A 388 -12.11 -18.32 -4.38
N GLY A 389 -11.51 -17.68 -3.38
CA GLY A 389 -10.77 -16.44 -3.50
C GLY A 389 -9.61 -16.38 -2.51
N LYS A 390 -8.91 -15.25 -2.48
CA LYS A 390 -7.88 -14.98 -1.47
C LYS A 390 -8.55 -14.42 -0.22
N THR A 391 -8.83 -15.28 0.75
CA THR A 391 -9.48 -14.88 2.00
C THR A 391 -8.48 -14.67 3.12
N ILE A 392 -8.93 -13.98 4.17
CA ILE A 392 -8.17 -13.82 5.41
C ILE A 392 -7.93 -15.22 6.00
N CYS A 393 -6.70 -15.49 6.44
CA CYS A 393 -6.35 -16.78 7.02
C CYS A 393 -7.22 -17.03 8.28
N PRO A 394 -7.91 -18.17 8.39
CA PRO A 394 -8.79 -18.46 9.53
C PRO A 394 -8.02 -18.76 10.82
N VAL A 395 -6.73 -19.10 10.74
CA VAL A 395 -5.90 -19.47 11.90
C VAL A 395 -5.30 -18.24 12.58
N CYS A 396 -4.74 -17.32 11.78
CA CYS A 396 -4.09 -16.11 12.30
C CYS A 396 -4.94 -14.85 12.14
N HIS A 397 -6.12 -14.94 11.51
CA HIS A 397 -7.03 -13.83 11.26
C HIS A 397 -6.35 -12.62 10.57
N GLY A 398 -5.39 -12.89 9.68
CA GLY A 398 -4.65 -11.85 8.94
C GLY A 398 -3.43 -11.28 9.66
N THR A 399 -3.13 -11.71 10.89
CA THR A 399 -1.96 -11.25 11.66
C THR A 399 -0.63 -11.81 11.18
N ARG A 400 -0.64 -12.85 10.34
CA ARG A 400 0.53 -13.50 9.69
C ARG A 400 1.46 -14.26 10.64
N LEU A 401 1.31 -14.09 11.95
CA LEU A 401 2.16 -14.70 12.97
C LEU A 401 1.52 -15.96 13.57
N LYS A 402 2.32 -16.75 14.28
CA LYS A 402 1.82 -17.83 15.11
C LYS A 402 1.11 -17.32 16.36
N LYS A 403 0.34 -18.19 17.01
CA LYS A 403 -0.47 -17.84 18.19
C LYS A 403 0.39 -17.43 19.38
N GLU A 404 1.58 -18.02 19.49
CA GLU A 404 2.55 -17.76 20.55
C GLU A 404 2.98 -16.28 20.58
N ALA A 405 3.10 -15.64 19.41
CA ALA A 405 3.43 -14.21 19.33
C ALA A 405 2.32 -13.32 19.93
N GLY A 406 1.08 -13.81 19.94
CA GLY A 406 -0.06 -13.14 20.57
C GLY A 406 -0.03 -13.17 22.10
N TYR A 407 0.73 -14.10 22.70
CA TYR A 407 0.88 -14.20 24.16
C TYR A 407 1.83 -13.15 24.72
N VAL A 408 2.73 -12.63 23.89
CA VAL A 408 3.70 -11.60 24.27
C VAL A 408 3.07 -10.22 24.15
N LYS A 409 3.11 -9.44 25.23
CA LYS A 409 2.50 -8.11 25.31
C LYS A 409 3.48 -7.05 25.79
N VAL A 410 3.29 -5.84 25.28
CA VAL A 410 3.95 -4.60 25.70
C VAL A 410 2.85 -3.58 25.95
N GLY A 411 2.83 -2.95 27.13
CA GLY A 411 1.74 -2.01 27.48
C GLY A 411 0.34 -2.63 27.37
N GLY A 412 0.21 -3.94 27.65
CA GLY A 412 -1.05 -4.68 27.56
C GLY A 412 -1.48 -5.11 26.14
N LYS A 413 -0.75 -4.73 25.08
CA LYS A 413 -1.09 -5.08 23.68
C LYS A 413 -0.07 -6.03 23.05
N SER A 414 -0.52 -6.94 22.18
CA SER A 414 0.36 -7.78 21.37
C SER A 414 0.83 -7.04 20.11
N ILE A 415 1.91 -7.52 19.47
CA ILE A 415 2.45 -6.87 18.26
C ILE A 415 1.41 -6.82 17.14
N SER A 416 0.62 -7.88 16.98
CA SER A 416 -0.45 -7.98 15.99
C SER A 416 -1.52 -6.90 16.19
N GLN A 417 -1.86 -6.61 17.45
CA GLN A 417 -2.81 -5.54 17.77
C GLN A 417 -2.26 -4.17 17.41
N LEU A 418 -0.96 -3.91 17.61
CA LEU A 418 -0.36 -2.62 17.29
C LEU A 418 -0.28 -2.36 15.78
N VAL A 419 0.02 -3.38 14.98
CA VAL A 419 0.16 -3.19 13.52
C VAL A 419 -1.17 -2.97 12.80
N ASP A 420 -2.28 -3.37 13.42
CA ASP A 420 -3.64 -3.14 12.91
C ASP A 420 -4.24 -1.81 13.38
N LEU A 421 -3.59 -1.11 14.33
CA LEU A 421 -3.98 0.25 14.69
C LEU A 421 -3.66 1.22 13.54
N PRO A 422 -4.53 2.21 13.29
CA PRO A 422 -4.14 3.39 12.53
C PRO A 422 -2.93 4.08 13.15
N ILE A 423 -2.07 4.68 12.32
CA ILE A 423 -0.83 5.32 12.78
C ILE A 423 -1.10 6.44 13.80
N HIS A 424 -2.22 7.17 13.71
CA HIS A 424 -2.59 8.16 14.72
C HIS A 424 -2.85 7.55 16.11
N ASP A 425 -3.55 6.41 16.17
CA ASP A 425 -3.79 5.66 17.41
C ASP A 425 -2.51 5.00 17.93
N LEU A 426 -1.65 4.55 17.01
CA LEU A 426 -0.35 3.97 17.35
C LEU A 426 0.58 5.03 17.97
N LYS A 427 0.57 6.26 17.45
CA LYS A 427 1.29 7.40 18.03
C LYS A 427 0.83 7.68 19.45
N GLU A 428 -0.48 7.69 19.67
CA GLU A 428 -1.07 7.92 20.98
C GLU A 428 -0.69 6.81 21.97
N PHE A 429 -0.74 5.55 21.52
CA PHE A 429 -0.30 4.40 22.33
C PHE A 429 1.13 4.55 22.85
N PHE A 430 2.08 4.92 21.99
CA PHE A 430 3.48 5.11 22.42
C PHE A 430 3.68 6.36 23.28
N ARG A 431 2.83 7.38 23.14
CA ARG A 431 2.86 8.58 23.98
C ARG A 431 2.42 8.29 25.42
N THR A 432 1.43 7.41 25.59
CA THR A 432 0.88 7.03 26.90
C THR A 432 1.48 5.75 27.47
N LEU A 433 2.50 5.18 26.82
CA LEU A 433 3.11 3.91 27.23
C LEU A 433 3.91 4.10 28.52
N GLU A 434 3.42 3.49 29.60
CA GLU A 434 4.13 3.45 30.88
C GLU A 434 4.96 2.16 30.97
N LEU A 435 6.24 2.33 31.33
CA LEU A 435 7.21 1.25 31.46
C LEU A 435 7.92 1.38 32.81
N ASP A 436 8.40 0.25 33.34
CA ASP A 436 9.25 0.29 34.53
C ASP A 436 10.64 0.88 34.20
N ALA A 437 11.40 1.25 35.24
CA ALA A 437 12.69 1.93 35.06
C ALA A 437 13.71 1.09 34.28
N HIS A 438 13.66 -0.24 34.42
CA HIS A 438 14.54 -1.17 33.74
C HIS A 438 14.20 -1.25 32.24
N ASP A 439 12.93 -1.48 31.91
CA ASP A 439 12.41 -1.58 30.55
C ASP A 439 12.59 -0.24 29.82
N THR A 440 12.38 0.89 30.50
CA THR A 440 12.61 2.24 29.95
C THR A 440 14.05 2.44 29.50
N ALA A 441 15.04 1.97 30.29
CA ALA A 441 16.45 2.11 29.95
C ALA A 441 16.84 1.32 28.70
N ILE A 442 16.32 0.10 28.55
CA ILE A 442 16.55 -0.76 27.38
C ILE A 442 15.83 -0.21 26.14
N ALA A 443 14.58 0.21 26.32
CA ALA A 443 13.71 0.61 25.22
C ALA A 443 13.96 2.03 24.71
N LYS A 444 14.64 2.90 25.47
CA LYS A 444 14.80 4.33 25.16
C LYS A 444 15.17 4.61 23.70
N ARG A 445 16.21 3.94 23.19
CA ARG A 445 16.67 4.15 21.80
C ARG A 445 15.67 3.60 20.77
N ILE A 446 15.09 2.43 21.05
CA ILE A 446 14.10 1.79 20.18
C ILE A 446 12.83 2.65 20.08
N LEU A 447 12.32 3.12 21.22
CA LEU A 447 11.14 3.99 21.29
C LEU A 447 11.37 5.33 20.61
N THR A 448 12.59 5.89 20.70
CA THR A 448 12.93 7.12 19.98
C THR A 448 12.82 6.91 18.47
N GLU A 449 13.38 5.82 17.93
CA GLU A 449 13.31 5.50 16.50
C GLU A 449 11.88 5.21 16.03
N ILE A 450 11.11 4.44 16.81
CA ILE A 450 9.69 4.17 16.51
C ILE A 450 8.90 5.47 16.47
N THR A 451 9.06 6.32 17.49
CA THR A 451 8.31 7.59 17.60
C THR A 451 8.67 8.54 16.46
N ASN A 452 9.95 8.66 16.11
CA ASN A 452 10.39 9.49 14.99
C ASN A 452 9.79 9.03 13.66
N ARG A 453 9.83 7.73 13.37
CA ARG A 453 9.28 7.18 12.12
C ARG A 453 7.75 7.29 12.05
N ILE A 454 7.05 7.10 13.16
CA ILE A 454 5.61 7.36 13.25
C ILE A 454 5.33 8.85 12.99
N ASN A 455 6.12 9.77 13.56
CA ASN A 455 5.97 11.20 13.30
C ASN A 455 6.21 11.53 11.83
N PHE A 456 7.24 10.99 11.19
CA PHE A 456 7.46 11.21 9.76
C PHE A 456 6.27 10.74 8.90
N LEU A 457 5.66 9.60 9.23
CA LEU A 457 4.44 9.14 8.55
C LEU A 457 3.24 10.07 8.77
N MET A 458 3.12 10.66 9.97
CA MET A 458 2.09 11.67 10.26
C MET A 458 2.36 12.98 9.48
N ASP A 459 3.63 13.39 9.40
CA ASP A 459 4.05 14.63 8.71
C ASP A 459 3.81 14.53 7.21
N VAL A 460 3.97 13.36 6.60
CA VAL A 460 3.59 13.12 5.19
C VAL A 460 2.08 12.79 5.01
N GLY A 461 1.25 12.94 6.04
CA GLY A 461 -0.21 12.79 5.93
C GLY A 461 -0.73 11.34 5.83
N LEU A 462 0.07 10.34 6.22
CA LEU A 462 -0.30 8.92 6.16
C LEU A 462 -0.86 8.36 7.48
N GLY A 463 -1.30 9.23 8.40
CA GLY A 463 -1.78 8.86 9.73
C GLY A 463 -3.01 7.93 9.78
N TYR A 464 -3.72 7.79 8.66
CA TYR A 464 -4.90 6.92 8.52
C TYR A 464 -4.55 5.47 8.15
N LEU A 465 -3.30 5.20 7.73
CA LEU A 465 -2.86 3.86 7.37
C LEU A 465 -2.59 3.00 8.60
N THR A 466 -2.65 1.68 8.43
CA THR A 466 -2.18 0.69 9.41
C THR A 466 -0.83 0.13 8.95
N LEU A 467 0.00 -0.33 9.89
CA LEU A 467 1.30 -0.93 9.55
C LEU A 467 1.14 -2.28 8.84
N ASN A 468 0.02 -2.98 9.05
CA ASN A 468 -0.28 -4.26 8.39
C ASN A 468 -0.84 -4.09 6.96
N ARG A 469 -1.13 -2.86 6.51
CA ARG A 469 -1.59 -2.61 5.13
C ARG A 469 -0.52 -3.09 4.14
N LEU A 470 -0.96 -3.82 3.12
CA LEU A 470 -0.08 -4.38 2.10
C LEU A 470 0.51 -3.27 1.22
N SER A 471 1.80 -3.35 0.91
CA SER A 471 2.47 -2.33 0.08
C SER A 471 1.89 -2.25 -1.34
N ASN A 472 1.35 -3.35 -1.86
CA ASN A 472 0.76 -3.41 -3.21
C ASN A 472 -0.66 -2.84 -3.31
N SER A 473 -1.33 -2.54 -2.17
CA SER A 473 -2.63 -1.88 -2.15
C SER A 473 -2.54 -0.37 -1.90
N LEU A 474 -1.32 0.16 -1.90
CA LEU A 474 -1.05 1.59 -1.81
C LEU A 474 -1.17 2.22 -3.20
N SER A 475 -1.69 3.45 -3.23
CA SER A 475 -1.59 4.33 -4.41
C SER A 475 -0.12 4.74 -4.67
N GLY A 476 0.16 5.23 -5.87
CA GLY A 476 1.49 5.76 -6.22
C GLY A 476 1.95 6.85 -5.25
N GLY A 477 1.08 7.82 -4.95
CA GLY A 477 1.36 8.88 -3.97
C GLY A 477 1.57 8.37 -2.54
N GLU A 478 0.76 7.40 -2.06
CA GLU A 478 0.98 6.78 -0.75
C GLU A 478 2.35 6.07 -0.69
N SER A 479 2.71 5.31 -1.73
CA SER A 479 4.01 4.62 -1.80
C SER A 479 5.18 5.60 -1.82
N GLN A 480 5.05 6.70 -2.57
CA GLN A 480 6.05 7.75 -2.66
C GLN A 480 6.27 8.44 -1.30
N ARG A 481 5.19 8.78 -0.60
CA ARG A 481 5.24 9.41 0.73
C ARG A 481 5.82 8.49 1.79
N ILE A 482 5.58 7.18 1.70
CA ILE A 482 6.27 6.19 2.55
C ILE A 482 7.79 6.23 2.29
N ASN A 483 8.22 6.23 1.03
CA ASN A 483 9.64 6.29 0.69
C ASN A 483 10.29 7.60 1.17
N LEU A 484 9.55 8.70 1.13
CA LEU A 484 9.97 10.00 1.67
C LEU A 484 10.16 9.94 3.20
N ALA A 485 9.19 9.37 3.92
CA ALA A 485 9.28 9.17 5.37
C ALA A 485 10.44 8.23 5.76
N THR A 486 10.67 7.16 5.00
CA THR A 486 11.82 6.27 5.19
C THR A 486 13.14 7.00 4.95
N SER A 487 13.19 7.87 3.94
CA SER A 487 14.37 8.69 3.62
C SER A 487 14.72 9.66 4.75
N LEU A 488 13.73 10.32 5.35
CA LEU A 488 13.90 11.14 6.56
C LEU A 488 14.47 10.32 7.73
N GLY A 489 14.00 9.07 7.91
CA GLY A 489 14.50 8.17 8.94
C GLY A 489 15.98 7.77 8.79
N SER A 490 16.50 7.76 7.56
CA SER A 490 17.89 7.35 7.28
C SER A 490 18.97 8.32 7.76
N SER A 491 18.62 9.56 8.11
CA SER A 491 19.53 10.60 8.59
C SER A 491 20.76 10.84 7.70
N LEU A 492 20.62 10.70 6.38
CA LEU A 492 21.71 10.95 5.44
C LEU A 492 21.99 12.46 5.29
N VAL A 493 23.27 12.80 5.13
CA VAL A 493 23.75 14.18 4.97
C VAL A 493 24.63 14.27 3.72
N GLY A 494 24.49 15.35 2.96
CA GLY A 494 25.28 15.59 1.76
C GLY A 494 24.84 14.79 0.53
N SER A 495 23.63 14.24 0.55
CA SER A 495 23.02 13.51 -0.56
C SER A 495 22.23 14.45 -1.49
N LEU A 496 21.99 13.99 -2.72
CA LEU A 496 21.10 14.62 -3.69
C LEU A 496 19.78 13.84 -3.75
N TYR A 497 18.71 14.41 -3.22
CA TYR A 497 17.36 13.83 -3.33
C TYR A 497 16.67 14.37 -4.57
N ILE A 498 16.14 13.49 -5.41
CA ILE A 498 15.42 13.85 -6.63
C ILE A 498 14.01 13.26 -6.54
N LEU A 499 13.00 14.13 -6.48
CA LEU A 499 11.60 13.73 -6.26
C LEU A 499 10.77 14.01 -7.51
N ASP A 500 9.94 13.04 -7.89
CA ASP A 500 9.04 13.13 -9.06
C ASP A 500 7.63 13.49 -8.63
N GLU A 501 7.26 14.76 -8.69
CA GLU A 501 5.91 15.25 -8.40
C GLU A 501 5.31 14.72 -7.09
N PRO A 502 5.95 14.98 -5.92
CA PRO A 502 5.51 14.47 -4.63
C PRO A 502 4.13 14.98 -4.17
N SER A 503 3.58 16.01 -4.82
CA SER A 503 2.22 16.51 -4.56
C SER A 503 1.10 15.58 -5.08
N ILE A 504 1.41 14.53 -5.85
CA ILE A 504 0.38 13.72 -6.50
C ILE A 504 -0.54 13.00 -5.51
N GLY A 505 -1.84 13.10 -5.77
CA GLY A 505 -2.92 12.60 -4.91
C GLY A 505 -2.93 13.22 -3.51
N LEU A 506 -2.31 14.40 -3.32
CA LEU A 506 -2.46 15.21 -2.11
C LEU A 506 -3.49 16.31 -2.32
N HIS A 507 -4.24 16.54 -1.26
CA HIS A 507 -5.10 17.72 -1.14
C HIS A 507 -4.26 18.93 -0.73
N SER A 508 -4.59 20.15 -1.19
CA SER A 508 -3.82 21.39 -0.92
C SER A 508 -3.46 21.58 0.57
N ARG A 509 -4.41 21.31 1.48
CA ARG A 509 -4.16 21.24 2.95
C ARG A 509 -2.90 20.46 3.36
N ASP A 510 -2.65 19.32 2.72
CA ASP A 510 -1.54 18.43 3.06
C ASP A 510 -0.25 18.78 2.30
N THR A 511 -0.32 19.62 1.26
CA THR A 511 0.84 20.15 0.52
C THR A 511 1.77 20.97 1.43
N ASP A 512 1.21 21.81 2.31
CA ASP A 512 1.98 22.54 3.32
C ASP A 512 2.82 21.62 4.23
N ARG A 513 2.29 20.44 4.56
CA ARG A 513 3.01 19.47 5.40
C ARG A 513 4.15 18.83 4.62
N LEU A 514 3.92 18.52 3.35
CA LEU A 514 4.96 18.03 2.45
C LEU A 514 6.09 19.06 2.30
N ILE A 515 5.76 20.35 2.10
CA ILE A 515 6.76 21.43 2.02
C ILE A 515 7.64 21.46 3.27
N LYS A 516 7.06 21.32 4.47
CA LYS A 516 7.83 21.24 5.72
C LYS A 516 8.79 20.05 5.72
N VAL A 517 8.36 18.89 5.24
CA VAL A 517 9.20 17.69 5.12
C VAL A 517 10.36 17.91 4.14
N LEU A 518 10.09 18.53 2.98
CA LEU A 518 11.13 18.85 2.00
C LEU A 518 12.17 19.82 2.58
N ARG A 519 11.71 20.80 3.37
CA ARG A 519 12.59 21.73 4.10
C ARG A 519 13.42 21.04 5.16
N GLN A 520 12.84 20.13 5.94
CA GLN A 520 13.61 19.32 6.90
C GLN A 520 14.71 18.50 6.22
N LEU A 521 14.42 17.86 5.09
CA LEU A 521 15.43 17.13 4.31
C LEU A 521 16.58 18.05 3.85
N GLN A 522 16.25 19.27 3.42
CA GLN A 522 17.20 20.28 3.00
C GLN A 522 18.04 20.80 4.18
N GLU A 523 17.43 21.08 5.33
CA GLU A 523 18.07 21.56 6.56
C GLU A 523 19.07 20.57 7.16
N LEU A 524 18.88 19.26 6.94
CA LEU A 524 19.87 18.22 7.28
C LEU A 524 21.19 18.37 6.49
N GLY A 525 21.26 19.25 5.50
CA GLY A 525 22.45 19.46 4.66
C GLY A 525 22.40 18.67 3.36
N ASN A 526 21.20 18.32 2.88
CA ASN A 526 21.00 17.68 1.58
C ASN A 526 20.58 18.70 0.53
N THR A 527 20.80 18.35 -0.74
CA THR A 527 20.25 19.09 -1.88
C THR A 527 18.98 18.39 -2.32
N VAL A 528 17.86 19.12 -2.39
CA VAL A 528 16.56 18.55 -2.73
C VAL A 528 16.14 19.15 -4.07
N VAL A 529 16.06 18.31 -5.10
CA VAL A 529 15.59 18.66 -6.44
C VAL A 529 14.23 18.03 -6.64
N VAL A 530 13.23 18.85 -6.92
CA VAL A 530 11.84 18.41 -7.08
C VAL A 530 11.38 18.74 -8.48
N VAL A 531 10.86 17.75 -9.21
CA VAL A 531 10.13 17.99 -10.46
C VAL A 531 8.68 18.25 -10.09
N GLU A 532 8.17 19.45 -10.32
CA GLU A 532 6.83 19.84 -9.86
C GLU A 532 6.10 20.83 -10.77
N HIS A 533 4.77 20.78 -10.63
CA HIS A 533 3.80 21.68 -11.26
C HIS A 533 2.92 22.37 -10.24
N ASP A 534 2.89 21.91 -8.99
CA ASP A 534 2.12 22.54 -7.93
C ASP A 534 2.63 23.94 -7.58
N GLU A 535 1.70 24.90 -7.52
CA GLU A 535 2.01 26.31 -7.29
C GLU A 535 2.63 26.55 -5.92
N GLU A 536 2.12 25.91 -4.87
CA GLU A 536 2.56 26.11 -3.49
C GLU A 536 4.00 25.60 -3.32
N ILE A 537 4.31 24.43 -3.89
CA ILE A 537 5.68 23.88 -3.86
C ILE A 537 6.65 24.74 -4.67
N ILE A 538 6.26 25.19 -5.87
CA ILE A 538 7.11 26.07 -6.69
C ILE A 538 7.41 27.38 -5.92
N ARG A 539 6.40 27.97 -5.27
CA ARG A 539 6.56 29.18 -4.43
C ARG A 539 7.42 28.95 -3.21
N ALA A 540 7.39 27.74 -2.64
CA ALA A 540 8.21 27.39 -1.50
C ALA A 540 9.67 27.09 -1.86
N ALA A 541 10.06 27.01 -3.13
CA ALA A 541 11.42 26.71 -3.56
C ALA A 541 12.41 27.87 -3.31
N ASP A 542 13.69 27.54 -3.14
CA ASP A 542 14.75 28.56 -3.11
C ASP A 542 15.15 28.99 -4.53
N TYR A 543 15.16 28.02 -5.45
CA TYR A 543 15.66 28.18 -6.81
C TYR A 543 14.76 27.43 -7.79
N ILE A 544 14.46 28.05 -8.93
CA ILE A 544 13.58 27.49 -9.95
C ILE A 544 14.34 27.34 -11.27
N ILE A 545 14.10 26.23 -11.97
CA ILE A 545 14.61 25.94 -13.31
C ILE A 545 13.40 25.58 -14.18
N ASP A 546 13.08 26.43 -15.14
CA ASP A 546 12.01 26.16 -16.10
C ASP A 546 12.58 25.65 -17.42
N ILE A 547 12.09 24.48 -17.86
CA ILE A 547 12.46 23.84 -19.11
C ILE A 547 11.32 24.01 -20.12
N GLY A 548 11.65 24.52 -21.31
CA GLY A 548 10.69 24.87 -22.36
C GLY A 548 11.39 25.46 -23.58
N PRO A 549 10.73 26.31 -24.40
CA PRO A 549 9.41 26.92 -24.19
C PRO A 549 8.22 26.02 -24.55
N GLN A 550 8.43 24.90 -25.26
CA GLN A 550 7.37 23.95 -25.63
C GLN A 550 7.75 22.50 -25.27
N ALA A 551 6.92 21.53 -25.66
CA ALA A 551 7.17 20.11 -25.46
C ALA A 551 7.97 19.47 -26.62
N GLY A 552 8.57 18.30 -26.37
CA GLY A 552 9.25 17.50 -27.38
C GLY A 552 10.42 18.22 -28.04
N ARG A 553 10.49 18.19 -29.38
CA ARG A 553 11.57 18.83 -30.16
C ARG A 553 11.63 20.35 -29.97
N LEU A 554 10.51 21.00 -29.69
CA LEU A 554 10.46 22.45 -29.49
C LEU A 554 10.83 22.84 -28.04
N GLY A 555 10.92 21.88 -27.14
CA GLY A 555 11.43 22.04 -25.77
C GLY A 555 12.93 21.89 -25.64
N GLY A 556 13.35 21.38 -24.46
CA GLY A 556 14.72 21.00 -24.15
C GLY A 556 15.68 22.18 -23.97
N GLN A 557 15.18 23.39 -23.76
CA GLN A 557 15.98 24.58 -23.46
C GLN A 557 15.62 25.08 -22.05
N ILE A 558 16.56 25.77 -21.42
CA ILE A 558 16.31 26.47 -20.17
C ILE A 558 15.67 27.81 -20.53
N VAL A 559 14.43 28.02 -20.13
CA VAL A 559 13.69 29.25 -20.42
C VAL A 559 13.87 30.24 -19.28
N TYR A 560 13.98 29.72 -18.06
CA TYR A 560 14.23 30.52 -16.86
C TYR A 560 15.09 29.73 -15.88
N GLN A 561 16.01 30.41 -15.23
CA GLN A 561 16.74 29.89 -14.07
C GLN A 561 17.05 31.04 -13.12
N GLY A 562 16.77 30.88 -11.83
CA GLY A 562 17.03 31.94 -10.86
C GLY A 562 16.45 31.66 -9.48
N ASN A 563 16.71 32.59 -8.55
CA ASN A 563 16.09 32.55 -7.23
C ASN A 563 14.58 32.84 -7.36
N MET A 564 13.80 32.21 -6.49
CA MET A 564 12.35 32.40 -6.47
C MET A 564 11.92 33.82 -6.08
N ASN A 565 12.77 34.56 -5.34
CA ASN A 565 12.49 35.96 -4.96
C ASN A 565 12.69 36.96 -6.10
N ASP A 566 13.35 36.57 -7.19
CA ASP A 566 13.80 37.47 -8.26
C ASP A 566 13.03 37.27 -9.58
N LEU A 567 11.76 36.84 -9.51
CA LEU A 567 10.93 36.58 -10.70
C LEU A 567 10.71 37.84 -11.55
N GLN A 568 10.93 37.71 -12.86
CA GLN A 568 10.80 38.80 -13.82
C GLN A 568 9.50 38.70 -14.63
N ARG A 569 8.76 39.81 -14.70
CA ARG A 569 7.59 39.99 -15.58
C ARG A 569 7.97 39.92 -17.06
N ASN A 570 7.03 39.52 -17.92
CA ASN A 570 7.25 39.32 -19.37
C ASN A 570 8.36 38.30 -19.71
N SER A 571 8.61 37.33 -18.85
CA SER A 571 9.53 36.24 -19.18
C SER A 571 8.94 35.35 -20.26
N ASN A 572 9.80 34.66 -21.03
CA ASN A 572 9.36 33.65 -22.00
C ASN A 572 8.83 32.36 -21.34
N SER A 573 8.89 32.27 -20.01
CA SER A 573 8.41 31.13 -19.23
C SER A 573 6.89 31.19 -19.09
N TYR A 574 6.19 30.11 -19.42
CA TYR A 574 4.78 29.99 -19.07
C TYR A 574 4.62 29.97 -17.56
N THR A 575 5.44 29.19 -16.85
CA THR A 575 5.33 29.04 -15.40
C THR A 575 5.44 30.37 -14.67
N VAL A 576 6.42 31.20 -15.00
CA VAL A 576 6.57 32.53 -14.39
C VAL A 576 5.38 33.44 -14.70
N ARG A 577 4.81 33.36 -15.91
CA ARG A 577 3.60 34.11 -16.26
C ARG A 577 2.38 33.71 -15.43
N TYR A 578 2.16 32.41 -15.22
CA TYR A 578 1.12 31.92 -14.32
C TYR A 578 1.38 32.35 -12.86
N LEU A 579 2.61 32.23 -12.37
CA LEU A 579 2.97 32.62 -10.99
C LEU A 579 2.83 34.13 -10.72
N LEU A 580 3.01 34.97 -11.74
CA LEU A 580 2.84 36.41 -11.65
C LEU A 580 1.41 36.87 -11.99
N GLY A 581 0.51 35.96 -12.36
CA GLY A 581 -0.87 36.24 -12.76
C GLY A 581 -1.01 36.91 -14.14
N GLU A 582 0.01 36.84 -15.00
CA GLU A 582 -0.05 37.33 -16.39
C GLU A 582 -0.87 36.40 -17.30
N GLU A 583 -0.93 35.10 -16.97
CA GLU A 583 -1.83 34.11 -17.57
C GLU A 583 -2.58 33.36 -16.46
N ASN A 584 -3.89 33.14 -16.59
CA ASN A 584 -4.71 32.37 -15.64
C ASN A 584 -5.67 31.43 -16.38
N ILE A 585 -6.17 30.41 -15.68
CA ILE A 585 -7.30 29.59 -16.14
C ILE A 585 -8.59 30.31 -15.71
N GLU A 586 -9.36 30.78 -16.69
CA GLU A 586 -10.58 31.56 -16.46
C GLU A 586 -11.69 30.70 -15.83
N ILE A 587 -12.44 31.29 -14.89
CA ILE A 587 -13.63 30.67 -14.32
C ILE A 587 -14.77 30.71 -15.36
N PRO A 588 -15.54 29.62 -15.54
CA PRO A 588 -16.72 29.63 -16.39
C PRO A 588 -17.71 30.73 -15.98
N ARG A 589 -18.23 31.48 -16.97
CA ARG A 589 -19.19 32.58 -16.70
C ARG A 589 -20.54 32.09 -16.16
N CYS A 590 -20.92 30.87 -16.49
CA CYS A 590 -22.13 30.23 -16.01
C CYS A 590 -21.95 28.71 -15.98
N HIS A 591 -22.45 28.08 -14.91
CA HIS A 591 -22.50 26.63 -14.78
C HIS A 591 -23.66 26.04 -15.58
N ARG A 592 -23.49 24.83 -16.10
CA ARG A 592 -24.53 24.14 -16.87
C ARG A 592 -25.68 23.69 -15.95
N PRO A 593 -26.94 24.03 -16.27
CA PRO A 593 -28.07 23.52 -15.52
C PRO A 593 -28.31 22.04 -15.84
N TRP A 594 -28.72 21.26 -14.84
CA TRP A 594 -29.03 19.84 -14.99
C TRP A 594 -30.32 19.47 -14.25
N ASN A 595 -31.09 18.55 -14.85
CA ASN A 595 -32.31 17.99 -14.26
C ASN A 595 -32.25 16.47 -14.12
N ASN A 596 -31.41 15.81 -14.93
CA ASN A 596 -31.27 14.36 -14.94
C ASN A 596 -30.06 13.96 -14.09
N TYR A 597 -30.17 12.88 -13.33
CA TYR A 597 -29.12 12.43 -12.43
C TYR A 597 -29.16 10.92 -12.19
N ILE A 598 -28.05 10.37 -11.71
CA ILE A 598 -27.97 9.01 -11.16
C ILE A 598 -27.63 9.12 -9.68
N GLU A 599 -28.39 8.46 -8.83
CA GLU A 599 -28.24 8.53 -7.37
C GLU A 599 -27.82 7.17 -6.82
N ILE A 600 -26.76 7.16 -6.00
CA ILE A 600 -26.42 6.03 -5.15
C ILE A 600 -26.99 6.30 -3.77
N LYS A 601 -27.71 5.32 -3.21
CA LYS A 601 -28.14 5.35 -1.82
C LYS A 601 -27.35 4.38 -0.94
N GLY A 602 -27.00 4.84 0.24
CA GLY A 602 -26.41 4.07 1.33
C GLY A 602 -25.08 3.41 0.98
N ALA A 603 -24.15 4.12 0.34
CA ALA A 603 -22.82 3.59 0.02
C ALA A 603 -21.99 3.35 1.30
N ARG A 604 -21.56 2.10 1.54
CA ARG A 604 -20.91 1.63 2.80
C ARG A 604 -19.59 0.89 2.60
N GLU A 605 -19.08 0.83 1.38
CA GLU A 605 -17.81 0.16 1.10
C GLU A 605 -16.64 0.83 1.82
N ASN A 606 -15.71 0.04 2.37
CA ASN A 606 -14.54 0.48 3.15
C ASN A 606 -14.89 1.44 4.31
N ASN A 607 -14.52 2.72 4.20
CA ASN A 607 -14.74 3.71 5.23
C ASN A 607 -15.98 4.59 5.00
N LEU A 608 -16.73 4.39 3.91
CA LEU A 608 -17.96 5.13 3.63
C LEU A 608 -19.05 4.85 4.67
N LYS A 609 -19.75 5.90 5.11
CA LYS A 609 -20.69 5.84 6.25
C LYS A 609 -22.16 5.68 5.86
N GLY A 610 -22.44 5.03 4.72
CA GLY A 610 -23.81 4.89 4.21
C GLY A 610 -24.33 6.17 3.59
N ILE A 611 -23.52 6.81 2.74
CA ILE A 611 -23.83 8.11 2.14
C ILE A 611 -24.75 7.98 0.92
N ASP A 612 -25.60 8.99 0.73
CA ASP A 612 -26.43 9.17 -0.46
C ASP A 612 -25.83 10.27 -1.33
N VAL A 613 -25.60 9.99 -2.62
CA VAL A 613 -24.91 10.92 -3.52
C VAL A 613 -25.57 10.93 -4.90
N LYS A 614 -25.85 12.14 -5.41
CA LYS A 614 -26.38 12.38 -6.75
C LYS A 614 -25.26 12.78 -7.71
N PHE A 615 -25.22 12.13 -8.86
CA PHE A 615 -24.31 12.41 -9.97
C PHE A 615 -25.12 13.00 -11.14
N PRO A 616 -25.03 14.31 -11.37
CA PRO A 616 -25.66 14.98 -12.50
C PRO A 616 -25.21 14.42 -13.86
N LEU A 617 -26.13 14.34 -14.82
CA LEU A 617 -25.82 13.96 -16.20
C LEU A 617 -25.58 15.18 -17.09
N ASN A 618 -24.78 14.99 -18.15
CA ASN A 618 -24.44 15.98 -19.18
C ASN A 618 -23.69 17.22 -18.69
N VAL A 619 -23.02 17.12 -17.54
CA VAL A 619 -22.21 18.19 -16.95
C VAL A 619 -20.87 17.64 -16.46
N MET A 620 -19.96 18.54 -16.06
CA MET A 620 -18.70 18.19 -15.40
C MET A 620 -18.87 18.13 -13.89
N THR A 621 -18.84 16.93 -13.32
CA THR A 621 -18.89 16.71 -11.87
C THR A 621 -17.50 16.38 -11.33
N VAL A 622 -17.03 17.09 -10.32
CA VAL A 622 -15.74 16.83 -9.66
C VAL A 622 -15.96 16.28 -8.26
N VAL A 623 -15.42 15.11 -7.97
CA VAL A 623 -15.41 14.48 -6.65
C VAL A 623 -14.07 14.78 -5.98
N THR A 624 -14.13 15.48 -4.86
CA THR A 624 -12.96 16.02 -4.16
C THR A 624 -13.01 15.72 -2.66
N GLY A 625 -12.02 16.23 -1.93
CA GLY A 625 -11.81 15.98 -0.50
C GLY A 625 -10.46 15.34 -0.19
N VAL A 626 -10.11 15.22 1.09
CA VAL A 626 -8.77 14.85 1.54
C VAL A 626 -8.36 13.41 1.15
N SER A 627 -7.05 13.11 1.12
CA SER A 627 -6.55 11.77 0.81
C SER A 627 -7.07 10.76 1.84
N GLY A 628 -7.62 9.63 1.36
CA GLY A 628 -8.26 8.63 2.22
C GLY A 628 -9.70 8.93 2.65
N SER A 629 -10.34 10.01 2.16
CA SER A 629 -11.74 10.33 2.51
C SER A 629 -12.79 9.37 1.93
N GLY A 630 -12.42 8.54 0.95
CA GLY A 630 -13.31 7.56 0.30
C GLY A 630 -13.66 7.87 -1.17
N LYS A 631 -13.05 8.88 -1.80
CA LYS A 631 -13.30 9.28 -3.21
C LYS A 631 -13.27 8.12 -4.21
N SER A 632 -12.14 7.41 -4.29
CA SER A 632 -11.99 6.28 -5.20
C SER A 632 -12.94 5.14 -4.85
N THR A 633 -13.25 4.94 -3.56
CA THR A 633 -14.23 3.92 -3.15
C THR A 633 -15.63 4.28 -3.64
N LEU A 634 -16.07 5.52 -3.49
CA LEU A 634 -17.38 5.97 -3.96
C LEU A 634 -17.48 5.89 -5.49
N VAL A 635 -16.49 6.43 -6.21
CA VAL A 635 -16.58 6.61 -7.66
C VAL A 635 -16.19 5.34 -8.42
N ARG A 636 -15.06 4.70 -8.09
CA ARG A 636 -14.57 3.52 -8.81
C ARG A 636 -15.23 2.24 -8.30
N ASP A 637 -15.22 2.02 -6.98
CA ASP A 637 -15.62 0.73 -6.42
C ASP A 637 -17.14 0.59 -6.27
N VAL A 638 -17.86 1.69 -6.02
CA VAL A 638 -19.33 1.69 -5.95
C VAL A 638 -19.95 2.15 -7.27
N PHE A 639 -19.82 3.41 -7.65
CA PHE A 639 -20.55 3.99 -8.81
C PHE A 639 -20.21 3.34 -10.14
N TYR A 640 -18.93 3.31 -10.51
CA TYR A 640 -18.50 2.76 -11.79
C TYR A 640 -18.85 1.27 -11.93
N LYS A 641 -18.52 0.45 -10.93
CA LYS A 641 -18.82 -0.98 -10.96
C LYS A 641 -20.33 -1.26 -10.93
N ALA A 642 -21.12 -0.45 -10.23
CA ALA A 642 -22.58 -0.62 -10.20
C ALA A 642 -23.18 -0.36 -11.58
N LEU A 643 -22.79 0.73 -12.23
CA LEU A 643 -23.26 1.06 -13.57
C LEU A 643 -22.73 0.12 -14.64
N LYS A 644 -21.45 -0.28 -14.57
CA LYS A 644 -20.90 -1.24 -15.53
C LYS A 644 -21.61 -2.59 -15.43
N ARG A 645 -22.09 -2.98 -14.25
CA ARG A 645 -22.92 -4.18 -14.06
C ARG A 645 -24.33 -4.04 -14.63
N GLU A 646 -24.92 -2.85 -14.54
CA GLU A 646 -26.22 -2.59 -15.13
C GLU A 646 -26.15 -2.60 -16.68
N TYR A 647 -25.06 -2.07 -17.25
CA TYR A 647 -24.88 -1.99 -18.70
C TYR A 647 -24.19 -3.22 -19.34
N SER A 648 -23.42 -4.00 -18.58
CA SER A 648 -22.65 -5.16 -19.06
C SER A 648 -22.83 -6.40 -18.18
N GLU A 649 -23.15 -7.55 -18.79
CA GLU A 649 -23.42 -8.82 -18.09
C GLU A 649 -22.19 -9.40 -17.33
N ALA A 650 -20.97 -9.04 -17.72
CA ALA A 650 -19.72 -9.58 -17.15
C ALA A 650 -18.82 -8.44 -16.61
N SER A 651 -19.08 -7.99 -15.38
CA SER A 651 -18.25 -6.99 -14.70
C SER A 651 -17.94 -7.39 -13.25
N GLU A 652 -16.94 -6.73 -12.67
CA GLU A 652 -16.57 -6.90 -11.26
C GLU A 652 -17.70 -6.46 -10.34
N ARG A 653 -17.83 -7.12 -9.19
CA ARG A 653 -18.86 -6.80 -8.20
C ARG A 653 -18.66 -5.36 -7.68
N PRO A 654 -19.72 -4.54 -7.64
CA PRO A 654 -19.66 -3.25 -6.97
C PRO A 654 -19.50 -3.40 -5.45
N GLY A 655 -18.96 -2.38 -4.81
CA GLY A 655 -18.91 -2.24 -3.36
C GLY A 655 -20.30 -2.24 -2.73
N GLU A 656 -20.37 -2.23 -1.41
CA GLU A 656 -21.61 -2.26 -0.64
C GLU A 656 -22.40 -0.95 -0.79
N PHE A 657 -23.62 -1.02 -1.32
CA PHE A 657 -24.61 0.08 -1.39
C PHE A 657 -26.05 -0.49 -1.37
N ILE A 658 -27.05 0.37 -1.13
CA ILE A 658 -28.47 -0.03 -0.99
C ILE A 658 -29.16 -0.12 -2.35
N SER A 659 -29.21 1.00 -3.09
CA SER A 659 -29.88 1.08 -4.39
C SER A 659 -29.21 2.08 -5.33
N LEU A 660 -29.43 1.86 -6.62
CA LEU A 660 -29.05 2.77 -7.70
C LEU A 660 -30.34 3.30 -8.32
N GLU A 661 -30.56 4.60 -8.25
CA GLU A 661 -31.79 5.28 -8.69
C GLU A 661 -31.49 6.38 -9.73
N GLY A 662 -32.54 6.96 -10.32
CA GLY A 662 -32.43 8.03 -11.31
C GLY A 662 -32.45 7.57 -12.76
N ASP A 663 -31.91 8.40 -13.65
CA ASP A 663 -32.07 8.30 -15.11
C ASP A 663 -31.04 7.38 -15.78
N VAL A 664 -30.81 6.21 -15.20
CA VAL A 664 -29.79 5.23 -15.63
C VAL A 664 -29.98 4.83 -17.11
N GLN A 665 -31.22 4.82 -17.61
CA GLN A 665 -31.54 4.42 -19.00
C GLN A 665 -31.10 5.44 -20.08
N LEU A 666 -30.83 6.69 -19.70
CA LEU A 666 -30.39 7.74 -20.64
C LEU A 666 -28.96 7.50 -21.13
N VAL A 667 -28.16 6.79 -20.35
CA VAL A 667 -26.76 6.47 -20.65
C VAL A 667 -26.67 5.04 -21.20
N LYS A 668 -25.76 4.82 -22.16
CA LYS A 668 -25.56 3.52 -22.81
C LYS A 668 -24.35 2.77 -22.30
N ASP A 669 -23.35 3.48 -21.82
CA ASP A 669 -22.12 2.88 -21.33
C ASP A 669 -21.44 3.78 -20.29
N ILE A 670 -20.52 3.19 -19.54
CA ILE A 670 -19.63 3.90 -18.62
C ILE A 670 -18.19 3.42 -18.82
N GLU A 671 -17.27 4.37 -18.91
CA GLU A 671 -15.85 4.11 -19.15
C GLU A 671 -15.00 4.74 -18.06
N PHE A 672 -14.19 3.91 -17.39
CA PHE A 672 -13.23 4.36 -16.39
C PHE A 672 -11.86 4.56 -17.04
N VAL A 673 -11.47 5.82 -17.19
CA VAL A 673 -10.23 6.22 -17.84
C VAL A 673 -9.14 6.35 -16.77
N ASP A 674 -8.51 5.21 -16.46
CA ASP A 674 -7.42 5.13 -15.49
C ASP A 674 -6.05 5.55 -16.07
N GLN A 675 -5.09 5.75 -15.16
CA GLN A 675 -3.68 6.02 -15.48
C GLN A 675 -2.88 4.76 -15.84
N ASN A 676 -3.50 3.58 -15.76
CA ASN A 676 -2.79 2.34 -16.05
C ASN A 676 -2.30 2.31 -17.50
N PRO A 677 -1.14 1.68 -17.78
CA PRO A 677 -0.62 1.56 -19.12
C PRO A 677 -1.67 0.97 -20.06
N ILE A 678 -1.79 1.56 -21.26
CA ILE A 678 -2.75 1.15 -22.29
C ILE A 678 -2.62 -0.35 -22.63
N GLY A 679 -1.42 -0.90 -22.50
CA GLY A 679 -1.20 -2.33 -22.48
C GLY A 679 -0.01 -2.71 -21.60
N LYS A 680 -0.01 -3.97 -21.16
CA LYS A 680 1.01 -4.54 -20.28
C LYS A 680 2.33 -4.86 -20.99
N SER A 681 2.34 -4.86 -22.33
CA SER A 681 3.51 -5.18 -23.13
C SER A 681 4.17 -3.91 -23.68
N SER A 682 5.49 -3.98 -23.87
CA SER A 682 6.35 -3.04 -24.63
C SER A 682 5.84 -2.73 -26.05
N ARG A 683 4.89 -3.53 -26.53
CA ARG A 683 4.32 -3.51 -27.87
C ARG A 683 3.08 -2.62 -28.03
N SER A 684 2.47 -2.20 -26.92
CA SER A 684 1.41 -1.20 -26.96
C SER A 684 2.03 0.17 -27.16
N ASN A 685 1.45 0.98 -28.04
CA ASN A 685 1.90 2.35 -28.31
C ASN A 685 0.71 3.24 -28.74
N PRO A 686 0.87 4.57 -28.73
CA PRO A 686 -0.23 5.49 -29.06
C PRO A 686 -0.87 5.22 -30.42
N VAL A 687 -0.05 4.97 -31.45
CA VAL A 687 -0.51 4.83 -32.83
C VAL A 687 -1.30 3.53 -33.08
N THR A 688 -0.97 2.45 -32.35
CA THR A 688 -1.76 1.21 -32.37
C THR A 688 -3.09 1.39 -31.66
N TYR A 689 -3.13 2.13 -30.55
CA TYR A 689 -4.34 2.33 -29.76
C TYR A 689 -5.40 3.17 -30.50
N VAL A 690 -5.00 4.29 -31.13
CA VAL A 690 -5.91 5.10 -31.97
C VAL A 690 -6.20 4.45 -33.34
N LYS A 691 -5.70 3.23 -33.58
CA LYS A 691 -5.85 2.46 -34.83
C LYS A 691 -5.38 3.22 -36.08
N ALA A 692 -4.44 4.17 -35.91
CA ALA A 692 -3.79 4.86 -37.03
C ALA A 692 -2.73 3.95 -37.69
N TYR A 693 -2.11 3.06 -36.92
CA TYR A 693 -1.08 2.16 -37.41
C TYR A 693 -1.58 1.20 -38.49
N ASP A 694 -2.84 0.78 -38.43
CA ASP A 694 -3.44 -0.09 -39.45
C ASP A 694 -3.46 0.57 -40.83
N GLU A 695 -3.76 1.87 -40.88
CA GLU A 695 -3.77 2.63 -42.13
C GLU A 695 -2.35 2.91 -42.62
N ILE A 696 -1.40 3.17 -41.72
CA ILE A 696 0.03 3.31 -42.06
C ILE A 696 0.56 1.99 -42.64
N ARG A 697 0.26 0.83 -42.04
CA ARG A 697 0.72 -0.47 -42.56
C ARG A 697 0.13 -0.80 -43.92
N LYS A 698 -1.13 -0.45 -44.17
CA LYS A 698 -1.75 -0.57 -45.50
C LYS A 698 -1.02 0.29 -46.54
N LEU A 699 -0.69 1.54 -46.19
CA LEU A 699 0.07 2.44 -47.05
C LEU A 699 1.45 1.85 -47.42
N PHE A 700 2.15 1.20 -46.48
CA PHE A 700 3.44 0.56 -46.75
C PHE A 700 3.32 -0.70 -47.61
N ALA A 701 2.28 -1.51 -47.40
CA ALA A 701 1.99 -2.65 -48.25
C ALA A 701 1.62 -2.25 -49.69
N GLU A 702 1.15 -1.02 -49.90
CA GLU A 702 0.81 -0.50 -51.22
C GLU A 702 2.03 -0.02 -52.03
N GLN A 703 3.21 0.11 -51.42
CA GLN A 703 4.42 0.59 -52.11
C GLN A 703 4.88 -0.37 -53.22
N PRO A 704 5.48 0.14 -54.33
CA PRO A 704 5.88 -0.69 -55.45
C PRO A 704 6.81 -1.84 -55.07
N LEU A 705 7.82 -1.57 -54.23
CA LEU A 705 8.77 -2.57 -53.75
C LEU A 705 8.10 -3.62 -52.86
N ALA A 706 7.18 -3.19 -51.98
CA ALA A 706 6.42 -4.09 -51.11
C ALA A 706 5.55 -5.07 -51.92
N LYS A 707 4.88 -4.58 -52.97
CA LYS A 707 4.07 -5.41 -53.88
C LYS A 707 4.90 -6.40 -54.67
N GLN A 708 6.09 -6.01 -55.13
CA GLN A 708 7.01 -6.91 -55.85
C GLN A 708 7.50 -8.05 -54.95
N MET A 709 7.77 -7.76 -53.68
CA MET A 709 8.25 -8.75 -52.70
C MET A 709 7.10 -9.55 -52.05
N GLY A 710 5.84 -9.25 -52.37
CA GLY A 710 4.67 -9.95 -51.83
C GLY A 710 4.39 -9.65 -50.35
N TYR A 711 4.87 -8.52 -49.82
CA TYR A 711 4.67 -8.17 -48.43
C TYR A 711 3.27 -7.60 -48.16
N THR A 712 2.59 -8.16 -47.17
CA THR A 712 1.28 -7.70 -46.72
C THR A 712 1.41 -6.68 -45.58
N ALA A 713 0.30 -6.03 -45.20
CA ALA A 713 0.29 -5.12 -44.05
C ALA A 713 0.75 -5.78 -42.73
N GLY A 714 0.63 -7.11 -42.62
CA GLY A 714 1.15 -7.88 -41.48
C GLY A 714 2.68 -7.92 -41.40
N TYR A 715 3.38 -7.74 -42.53
CA TYR A 715 4.84 -7.76 -42.56
C TYR A 715 5.45 -6.51 -41.90
N PHE A 716 4.77 -5.36 -42.02
CA PHE A 716 5.18 -4.07 -41.42
C PHE A 716 4.75 -3.91 -39.96
N SER A 717 4.48 -5.02 -39.27
CA SER A 717 4.03 -5.03 -37.88
C SER A 717 5.13 -5.60 -37.00
N PHE A 718 5.53 -4.84 -35.97
CA PHE A 718 6.50 -5.34 -34.99
C PHE A 718 5.91 -6.42 -34.05
N ASN A 719 4.57 -6.63 -34.08
CA ASN A 719 3.87 -7.60 -33.24
C ASN A 719 3.80 -9.01 -33.81
N THR A 720 3.90 -9.14 -35.13
CA THR A 720 3.71 -10.39 -35.86
C THR A 720 5.03 -10.89 -36.44
N GLU A 721 5.16 -12.21 -36.57
CA GLU A 721 6.32 -12.82 -37.23
C GLU A 721 6.32 -12.47 -38.71
N GLY A 722 7.52 -12.26 -39.28
CA GLY A 722 7.70 -11.75 -40.64
C GLY A 722 8.79 -10.69 -40.71
N GLY A 723 8.41 -9.41 -40.64
CA GLY A 723 9.33 -8.26 -40.78
C GLY A 723 9.94 -7.72 -39.49
N ARG A 724 9.50 -8.19 -38.31
CA ARG A 724 10.11 -7.80 -37.02
C ARG A 724 11.49 -8.44 -36.82
N CYS A 725 12.33 -7.83 -35.98
CA CYS A 725 13.59 -8.43 -35.54
C CYS A 725 13.31 -9.66 -34.66
N GLU A 726 14.02 -10.77 -34.91
CA GLU A 726 13.80 -12.04 -34.19
C GLU A 726 14.45 -12.07 -32.80
N GLU A 727 15.56 -11.35 -32.61
CA GLU A 727 16.30 -11.34 -31.33
C GLU A 727 15.48 -10.63 -30.24
N CYS A 728 15.08 -9.38 -30.47
CA CYS A 728 14.24 -8.63 -29.54
C CYS A 728 12.74 -8.89 -29.73
N LYS A 729 12.36 -9.75 -30.68
CA LYS A 729 10.96 -10.05 -31.04
C LYS A 729 10.10 -8.79 -31.28
N GLY A 730 10.70 -7.74 -31.84
CA GLY A 730 10.05 -6.47 -32.16
C GLY A 730 10.06 -5.42 -31.05
N ASP A 731 10.66 -5.67 -29.88
CA ASP A 731 10.68 -4.71 -28.78
C ASP A 731 11.74 -3.61 -28.99
N GLY A 732 12.86 -3.95 -29.65
CA GLY A 732 14.00 -3.07 -29.89
C GLY A 732 15.04 -3.06 -28.75
N THR A 733 14.67 -3.57 -27.59
CA THR A 733 15.54 -3.71 -26.42
C THR A 733 15.56 -5.16 -25.92
N VAL A 734 16.59 -5.51 -25.15
CA VAL A 734 16.74 -6.80 -24.47
C VAL A 734 16.93 -6.51 -22.98
N THR A 735 16.12 -7.16 -22.14
CA THR A 735 16.23 -7.04 -20.68
C THR A 735 17.17 -8.10 -20.14
N VAL A 736 18.18 -7.67 -19.40
CA VAL A 736 19.13 -8.54 -18.69
C VAL A 736 18.79 -8.52 -17.20
N GLU A 737 18.40 -9.68 -16.68
CA GLU A 737 18.07 -9.84 -15.26
C GLU A 737 19.33 -9.69 -14.38
N MET A 738 19.26 -8.84 -13.35
CA MET A 738 20.35 -8.58 -12.42
C MET A 738 20.04 -9.14 -11.03
N GLN A 739 21.04 -9.66 -10.31
CA GLN A 739 20.80 -10.31 -9.01
C GLN A 739 20.59 -9.32 -7.84
N PHE A 740 21.26 -8.17 -7.85
CA PHE A 740 21.29 -7.22 -6.72
C PHE A 740 20.88 -5.78 -7.09
N MET A 741 20.51 -5.57 -8.36
CA MET A 741 20.12 -4.28 -8.91
C MET A 741 18.85 -4.45 -9.72
N ALA A 742 18.20 -3.33 -10.10
CA ALA A 742 17.12 -3.38 -11.06
C ALA A 742 17.61 -3.97 -12.39
N ASP A 743 16.73 -4.71 -13.08
CA ASP A 743 17.01 -5.29 -14.38
C ASP A 743 17.48 -4.22 -15.37
N LEU A 744 18.48 -4.56 -16.17
CA LEU A 744 19.06 -3.64 -17.13
C LEU A 744 18.36 -3.82 -18.49
N VAL A 745 17.82 -2.73 -19.03
CA VAL A 745 17.26 -2.70 -20.39
C VAL A 745 18.35 -2.20 -21.33
N LEU A 746 18.83 -3.07 -22.21
CA LEU A 746 19.88 -2.77 -23.18
C LEU A 746 19.27 -2.66 -24.58
N GLU A 747 19.89 -1.85 -25.44
CA GLU A 747 19.54 -1.79 -26.86
C GLU A 747 19.87 -3.12 -27.55
N CYS A 748 18.97 -3.61 -28.42
CA CYS A 748 19.19 -4.86 -29.15
C CYS A 748 20.33 -4.72 -30.17
N GLU A 749 21.34 -5.58 -30.07
CA GLU A 749 22.51 -5.55 -30.94
C GLU A 749 22.18 -5.89 -32.40
N SER A 750 21.24 -6.80 -32.68
CA SER A 750 20.90 -7.18 -34.05
C SER A 750 20.17 -6.10 -34.85
N CYS A 751 19.32 -5.29 -34.20
CA CYS A 751 18.52 -4.28 -34.89
C CYS A 751 18.89 -2.84 -34.53
N HIS A 752 19.81 -2.64 -33.59
CA HIS A 752 20.17 -1.31 -33.06
C HIS A 752 18.92 -0.50 -32.70
N GLY A 753 18.03 -1.09 -31.89
CA GLY A 753 16.79 -0.45 -31.46
C GLY A 753 15.69 -0.34 -32.51
N LYS A 754 15.92 -0.68 -33.79
CA LYS A 754 14.98 -0.39 -34.89
C LYS A 754 13.76 -1.30 -34.97
N ARG A 755 13.69 -2.38 -34.18
CA ARG A 755 12.56 -3.35 -34.09
C ARG A 755 12.28 -4.20 -35.33
N PHE A 756 12.77 -3.84 -36.51
CA PHE A 756 12.53 -4.52 -37.77
C PHE A 756 13.80 -5.14 -38.37
N LYS A 757 13.63 -6.06 -39.32
CA LYS A 757 14.72 -6.57 -40.16
C LYS A 757 15.16 -5.51 -41.18
N SER A 758 16.39 -5.62 -41.67
CA SER A 758 16.93 -4.78 -42.75
C SER A 758 15.98 -4.66 -43.93
N ASP A 759 15.46 -5.79 -44.41
CA ASP A 759 14.65 -5.90 -45.62
C ASP A 759 13.31 -5.14 -45.48
N THR A 760 12.79 -5.05 -44.25
CA THR A 760 11.57 -4.28 -43.97
C THR A 760 11.83 -2.77 -44.01
N LEU A 761 13.03 -2.34 -43.62
CA LEU A 761 13.44 -0.93 -43.58
C LEU A 761 13.82 -0.39 -44.96
N GLU A 762 14.11 -1.26 -45.93
CA GLU A 762 14.36 -0.87 -47.32
C GLU A 762 13.12 -0.27 -48.00
N ILE A 763 11.93 -0.64 -47.53
CA ILE A 763 10.66 -0.14 -48.07
C ILE A 763 10.40 1.23 -47.48
N LYS A 764 10.33 2.22 -48.37
CA LYS A 764 10.19 3.62 -48.00
C LYS A 764 8.93 4.22 -48.61
N PHE A 765 8.32 5.13 -47.86
CA PHE A 765 7.34 6.07 -48.35
C PHE A 765 7.95 7.47 -48.24
N GLN A 766 8.16 8.14 -49.38
CA GLN A 766 8.79 9.47 -49.44
C GLN A 766 10.11 9.54 -48.64
N ASP A 767 11.03 8.63 -48.97
CA ASP A 767 12.35 8.46 -48.33
C ASP A 767 12.36 8.10 -46.83
N LYS A 768 11.20 7.81 -46.24
CA LYS A 768 11.07 7.37 -44.84
C LYS A 768 10.67 5.91 -44.74
N SER A 769 11.41 5.13 -43.97
CA SER A 769 11.06 3.77 -43.62
C SER A 769 9.93 3.73 -42.59
N ILE A 770 9.37 2.54 -42.34
CA ILE A 770 8.34 2.36 -41.31
C ILE A 770 8.85 2.74 -39.91
N TYR A 771 10.14 2.50 -39.63
CA TYR A 771 10.78 2.89 -38.37
C TYR A 771 10.88 4.41 -38.26
N ASP A 772 11.30 5.09 -39.34
CA ASP A 772 11.43 6.55 -39.34
C ASP A 772 10.08 7.23 -39.05
N ILE A 773 8.97 6.68 -39.57
CA ILE A 773 7.62 7.17 -39.27
C ILE A 773 7.25 6.92 -37.81
N LEU A 774 7.57 5.75 -37.26
CA LEU A 774 7.30 5.44 -35.86
C LEU A 774 8.11 6.33 -34.90
N GLU A 775 9.28 6.81 -35.31
CA GLU A 775 10.10 7.78 -34.56
C GLU A 775 9.63 9.23 -34.69
N MET A 776 8.73 9.54 -35.64
CA MET A 776 8.14 10.89 -35.73
C MET A 776 7.25 11.16 -34.52
N THR A 777 7.29 12.42 -34.08
CA THR A 777 6.30 12.95 -33.14
C THR A 777 4.92 13.04 -33.80
N VAL A 778 3.84 13.05 -33.01
CA VAL A 778 2.47 13.21 -33.53
C VAL A 778 2.35 14.47 -34.40
N ASN A 779 2.90 15.61 -33.97
CA ASN A 779 2.88 16.85 -34.76
C ASN A 779 3.59 16.68 -36.12
N GLN A 780 4.78 16.08 -36.13
CA GLN A 780 5.52 15.82 -37.37
C GLN A 780 4.77 14.87 -38.30
N ALA A 781 4.15 13.83 -37.75
CA ALA A 781 3.40 12.87 -38.53
C ALA A 781 2.17 13.54 -39.16
N ILE A 782 1.47 14.42 -38.44
CA ILE A 782 0.33 15.18 -38.98
C ILE A 782 0.78 16.07 -40.13
N GLU A 783 1.87 16.84 -39.95
CA GLU A 783 2.43 17.70 -41.01
C GLU A 783 2.85 16.87 -42.24
N PHE A 784 3.60 15.78 -42.03
CA PHE A 784 4.07 14.89 -43.07
C PHE A 784 2.91 14.22 -43.84
N PHE A 785 1.94 13.63 -43.14
CA PHE A 785 0.81 12.97 -43.80
C PHE A 785 -0.16 13.97 -44.45
N ALA A 786 -0.25 15.21 -43.95
CA ALA A 786 -1.01 16.28 -44.59
C ALA A 786 -0.38 16.73 -45.91
N GLU A 787 0.95 16.89 -45.95
CA GLU A 787 1.71 17.25 -47.16
C GLU A 787 1.46 16.24 -48.30
N TYR A 788 1.45 14.95 -47.99
CA TYR A 788 1.23 13.87 -48.96
C TYR A 788 -0.24 13.40 -49.08
N ASN A 789 -1.20 14.25 -48.70
CA ASN A 789 -2.65 14.04 -48.87
C ASN A 789 -3.24 12.78 -48.21
N GLN A 790 -2.64 12.26 -47.13
CA GLN A 790 -3.13 11.09 -46.39
C GLN A 790 -4.16 11.46 -45.32
N LYS A 791 -5.32 11.99 -45.76
CA LYS A 791 -6.37 12.55 -44.89
C LYS A 791 -6.91 11.57 -43.84
N LYS A 792 -6.99 10.26 -44.16
CA LYS A 792 -7.48 9.23 -43.23
C LYS A 792 -6.56 9.05 -42.02
N ILE A 793 -5.24 9.12 -42.24
CA ILE A 793 -4.24 8.98 -41.17
C ILE A 793 -4.25 10.24 -40.30
N VAL A 794 -4.21 11.42 -40.93
CA VAL A 794 -4.27 12.71 -40.23
C VAL A 794 -5.50 12.81 -39.33
N LYS A 795 -6.69 12.45 -39.83
CA LYS A 795 -7.93 12.47 -39.05
C LYS A 795 -7.86 11.63 -37.76
N LYS A 796 -7.13 10.51 -37.77
CA LYS A 796 -6.93 9.65 -36.60
C LYS A 796 -5.85 10.17 -35.64
N LEU A 797 -4.94 11.01 -36.11
CA LEU A 797 -3.84 11.56 -35.30
C LEU A 797 -4.20 12.90 -34.64
N ILE A 798 -5.07 13.72 -35.24
CA ILE A 798 -5.50 15.02 -34.69
C ILE A 798 -5.96 14.93 -33.22
N PRO A 799 -6.79 13.94 -32.82
CA PRO A 799 -7.22 13.85 -31.42
C PRO A 799 -6.07 13.72 -30.42
N LEU A 800 -4.94 13.11 -30.80
CA LEU A 800 -3.74 13.05 -29.94
C LEU A 800 -3.11 14.43 -29.76
N GLN A 801 -3.13 15.27 -30.80
CA GLN A 801 -2.64 16.64 -30.72
C GLN A 801 -3.55 17.52 -29.85
N GLU A 802 -4.88 17.39 -30.01
CA GLU A 802 -5.89 18.16 -29.26
C GLU A 802 -5.81 17.90 -27.75
N VAL A 803 -5.55 16.66 -27.31
CA VAL A 803 -5.34 16.33 -25.89
C VAL A 803 -3.95 16.71 -25.36
N GLY A 804 -3.15 17.43 -26.15
CA GLY A 804 -1.81 17.91 -25.75
C GLY A 804 -0.67 16.91 -25.91
N LEU A 805 -0.87 15.77 -26.58
CA LEU A 805 0.15 14.75 -26.81
C LEU A 805 0.90 14.90 -28.14
N GLY A 806 0.96 16.12 -28.69
CA GLY A 806 1.64 16.38 -29.97
C GLY A 806 3.14 16.01 -29.99
N TYR A 807 3.78 15.94 -28.82
CA TYR A 807 5.21 15.73 -28.66
C TYR A 807 5.64 14.26 -28.57
N ILE A 808 4.72 13.33 -28.30
CA ILE A 808 5.09 11.91 -28.14
C ILE A 808 5.41 11.30 -29.50
N LYS A 809 6.31 10.32 -29.53
CA LYS A 809 6.59 9.57 -30.76
C LYS A 809 5.47 8.57 -31.04
N LEU A 810 5.14 8.34 -32.31
CA LEU A 810 4.08 7.40 -32.69
C LEU A 810 4.34 5.97 -32.15
N GLY A 811 5.59 5.51 -32.26
CA GLY A 811 6.04 4.19 -31.84
C GLY A 811 6.49 4.07 -30.38
N GLN A 812 6.38 5.14 -29.58
CA GLN A 812 6.80 5.13 -28.17
C GLN A 812 6.03 4.07 -27.38
N ALA A 813 6.73 3.27 -26.59
CA ALA A 813 6.10 2.20 -25.82
C ALA A 813 5.18 2.78 -24.73
N SER A 814 4.00 2.19 -24.55
CA SER A 814 3.04 2.64 -23.52
C SER A 814 3.59 2.51 -22.09
N SER A 815 4.56 1.63 -21.87
CA SER A 815 5.25 1.47 -20.58
C SER A 815 6.21 2.60 -20.25
N THR A 816 6.64 3.38 -21.24
CA THR A 816 7.51 4.56 -21.04
C THR A 816 6.73 5.86 -21.04
N LEU A 817 5.41 5.81 -21.27
CA LEU A 817 4.52 6.94 -21.10
C LEU A 817 4.17 7.10 -19.61
N SER A 818 4.01 8.34 -19.16
CA SER A 818 3.51 8.63 -17.82
C SER A 818 2.05 8.16 -17.66
N GLY A 819 1.58 8.06 -16.42
CA GLY A 819 0.18 7.71 -16.13
C GLY A 819 -0.81 8.67 -16.81
N GLY A 820 -0.58 9.98 -16.66
CA GLY A 820 -1.39 11.03 -17.31
C GLY A 820 -1.26 11.05 -18.84
N GLU A 821 -0.12 10.67 -19.41
CA GLU A 821 0.01 10.50 -20.87
C GLU A 821 -0.84 9.32 -21.36
N ASN A 822 -0.78 8.17 -20.68
CA ASN A 822 -1.61 7.00 -21.02
C ASN A 822 -3.11 7.32 -20.96
N GLN A 823 -3.53 8.08 -19.94
CA GLN A 823 -4.92 8.52 -19.80
C GLN A 823 -5.36 9.43 -20.94
N ARG A 824 -4.52 10.38 -21.35
CA ARG A 824 -4.80 11.29 -22.48
C ARG A 824 -4.85 10.55 -23.82
N VAL A 825 -4.07 9.50 -24.03
CA VAL A 825 -4.22 8.66 -25.24
C VAL A 825 -5.59 7.97 -25.27
N LYS A 826 -6.10 7.52 -24.11
CA LYS A 826 -7.46 6.97 -24.00
C LYS A 826 -8.51 8.02 -24.33
N LEU A 827 -8.36 9.23 -23.80
CA LEU A 827 -9.22 10.37 -24.11
C LEU A 827 -9.25 10.67 -25.62
N ALA A 828 -8.08 10.71 -26.27
CA ALA A 828 -7.97 10.93 -27.72
C ALA A 828 -8.70 9.85 -28.54
N TYR A 829 -8.68 8.59 -28.10
CA TYR A 829 -9.44 7.52 -28.75
C TYR A 829 -10.94 7.80 -28.73
N PHE A 830 -11.50 8.20 -27.60
CA PHE A 830 -12.93 8.52 -27.50
C PHE A 830 -13.32 9.76 -28.31
N LEU A 831 -12.47 10.79 -28.35
CA LEU A 831 -12.66 11.95 -29.22
C LEU A 831 -12.63 11.60 -30.72
N SER A 832 -11.96 10.51 -31.11
CA SER A 832 -11.90 10.04 -32.50
C SER A 832 -13.19 9.33 -32.98
N ILE A 833 -14.10 8.96 -32.07
CA ILE A 833 -15.33 8.24 -32.41
C ILE A 833 -16.39 9.22 -32.93
N GLU A 834 -16.83 9.03 -34.19
CA GLU A 834 -17.79 9.94 -34.83
C GLU A 834 -19.23 9.77 -34.37
N LYS A 835 -19.67 8.53 -34.14
CA LYS A 835 -21.03 8.20 -33.68
C LYS A 835 -20.98 7.83 -32.21
N ALA A 836 -20.89 8.84 -31.36
CA ALA A 836 -20.84 8.65 -29.93
C ALA A 836 -22.25 8.39 -29.37
N GLN A 837 -22.39 7.41 -28.49
CA GLN A 837 -23.60 7.23 -27.69
C GLN A 837 -23.41 7.97 -26.36
N PRO A 838 -24.49 8.38 -25.67
CA PRO A 838 -24.37 8.97 -24.34
C PRO A 838 -23.62 7.99 -23.41
N THR A 839 -22.48 8.44 -22.90
CA THR A 839 -21.54 7.65 -22.11
C THR A 839 -21.08 8.50 -20.94
N ILE A 840 -20.94 7.88 -19.77
CA ILE A 840 -20.30 8.51 -18.61
C ILE A 840 -18.81 8.20 -18.66
N PHE A 841 -17.97 9.23 -18.64
CA PHE A 841 -16.53 9.08 -18.52
C PHE A 841 -16.12 9.41 -17.08
N VAL A 842 -15.40 8.48 -16.47
CA VAL A 842 -14.82 8.66 -15.13
C VAL A 842 -13.32 8.82 -15.26
N PHE A 843 -12.78 9.95 -14.83
CA PHE A 843 -11.34 10.24 -14.84
C PHE A 843 -10.80 10.24 -13.41
N ASP A 844 -9.71 9.52 -13.19
CA ASP A 844 -9.00 9.48 -11.91
C ASP A 844 -7.75 10.37 -12.00
N GLU A 845 -7.75 11.48 -11.26
CA GLU A 845 -6.69 12.48 -11.15
C GLU A 845 -6.06 12.88 -12.51
N PRO A 846 -6.83 13.39 -13.49
CA PRO A 846 -6.31 13.63 -14.82
C PRO A 846 -5.33 14.81 -14.94
N THR A 847 -5.17 15.60 -13.88
CA THR A 847 -4.17 16.67 -13.83
C THR A 847 -2.76 16.19 -13.46
N THR A 848 -2.60 14.91 -13.12
CA THR A 848 -1.32 14.27 -12.79
C THR A 848 -0.26 14.56 -13.86
N GLY A 849 0.82 15.23 -13.47
CA GLY A 849 1.95 15.58 -14.35
C GLY A 849 1.65 16.60 -15.44
N LEU A 850 0.61 17.42 -15.25
CA LEU A 850 0.28 18.53 -16.15
C LEU A 850 0.72 19.87 -15.57
N HIS A 851 1.35 20.66 -16.43
CA HIS A 851 1.59 22.07 -16.17
C HIS A 851 0.26 22.87 -16.29
N PHE A 852 0.16 24.04 -15.66
CA PHE A 852 -1.03 24.93 -15.71
C PHE A 852 -1.61 25.10 -17.13
N HIS A 853 -0.73 25.38 -18.09
CA HIS A 853 -1.09 25.54 -19.50
C HIS A 853 -1.65 24.25 -20.14
N ASP A 854 -1.21 23.08 -19.72
CA ASP A 854 -1.70 21.80 -20.22
C ASP A 854 -3.05 21.43 -19.59
N ILE A 855 -3.32 21.86 -18.35
CA ILE A 855 -4.64 21.74 -17.70
C ILE A 855 -5.70 22.47 -18.52
N LYS A 856 -5.39 23.67 -19.03
CA LYS A 856 -6.30 24.42 -19.91
C LYS A 856 -6.72 23.61 -21.14
N LYS A 857 -5.78 22.96 -21.82
CA LYS A 857 -6.06 22.09 -22.99
C LYS A 857 -6.87 20.86 -22.61
N LEU A 858 -6.62 20.29 -21.44
CA LEU A 858 -7.40 19.17 -20.92
C LEU A 858 -8.87 19.57 -20.68
N LEU A 859 -9.11 20.73 -20.10
CA LEU A 859 -10.46 21.28 -19.90
C LEU A 859 -11.18 21.51 -21.24
N GLU A 860 -10.48 22.01 -22.27
CA GLU A 860 -11.03 22.14 -23.63
C GLU A 860 -11.44 20.77 -24.22
N ALA A 861 -10.66 19.71 -23.96
CA ALA A 861 -10.99 18.36 -24.39
C ALA A 861 -12.20 17.77 -23.63
N PHE A 862 -12.35 18.06 -22.34
CA PHE A 862 -13.54 17.70 -21.56
C PHE A 862 -14.79 18.40 -22.07
N GLU A 863 -14.67 19.70 -22.40
CA GLU A 863 -15.77 20.44 -23.02
C GLU A 863 -16.22 19.82 -24.33
N ALA A 864 -15.27 19.42 -25.17
CA ALA A 864 -15.55 18.75 -26.43
C ALA A 864 -16.33 17.43 -26.25
N LEU A 865 -16.06 16.68 -25.19
CA LEU A 865 -16.84 15.47 -24.86
C LEU A 865 -18.25 15.82 -24.36
N ILE A 866 -18.38 16.78 -23.43
CA ILE A 866 -19.69 17.17 -22.89
C ILE A 866 -20.59 17.70 -24.01
N SER A 867 -20.06 18.51 -24.93
CA SER A 867 -20.79 19.03 -26.09
C SER A 867 -21.35 17.95 -27.02
N ARG A 868 -20.79 16.74 -27.00
CA ARG A 868 -21.28 15.56 -27.75
C ARG A 868 -22.36 14.77 -27.00
N GLY A 869 -22.79 15.23 -25.83
CA GLY A 869 -23.82 14.59 -25.00
C GLY A 869 -23.28 13.57 -23.99
N HIS A 870 -21.98 13.60 -23.69
CA HIS A 870 -21.37 12.77 -22.65
C HIS A 870 -21.50 13.42 -21.26
N THR A 871 -21.27 12.62 -20.23
CA THR A 871 -21.17 13.09 -18.83
C THR A 871 -19.74 12.85 -18.35
N ILE A 872 -19.16 13.79 -17.60
CA ILE A 872 -17.80 13.66 -17.08
C ILE A 872 -17.83 13.69 -15.57
N ILE A 873 -17.21 12.69 -14.95
CA ILE A 873 -16.98 12.61 -13.51
C ILE A 873 -15.46 12.55 -13.31
N ILE A 874 -14.93 13.46 -12.50
CA ILE A 874 -13.48 13.58 -12.27
C ILE A 874 -13.22 13.42 -10.78
N ILE A 875 -12.28 12.54 -10.40
CA ILE A 875 -11.71 12.52 -9.05
C ILE A 875 -10.51 13.46 -9.09
N GLU A 876 -10.54 14.56 -8.33
CA GLU A 876 -9.47 15.56 -8.43
C GLU A 876 -9.27 16.37 -7.14
N HIS A 877 -8.03 16.84 -7.00
CA HIS A 877 -7.55 17.70 -5.92
C HIS A 877 -7.10 19.07 -6.43
N ASN A 878 -6.81 19.20 -7.73
CA ASN A 878 -6.37 20.44 -8.34
C ASN A 878 -7.49 21.50 -8.35
N MET A 879 -7.23 22.64 -7.71
CA MET A 879 -8.21 23.73 -7.56
C MET A 879 -8.60 24.39 -8.88
N ASP A 880 -7.74 24.39 -9.90
CA ASP A 880 -8.07 24.96 -11.22
C ASP A 880 -9.09 24.11 -11.98
N VAL A 881 -9.13 22.80 -11.75
CA VAL A 881 -10.19 21.93 -12.29
C VAL A 881 -11.46 22.03 -11.45
N ILE A 882 -11.33 22.05 -10.12
CA ILE A 882 -12.48 22.14 -9.20
C ILE A 882 -13.25 23.44 -9.42
N LYS A 883 -12.56 24.58 -9.60
CA LYS A 883 -13.22 25.88 -9.85
C LYS A 883 -13.95 25.94 -11.19
N CYS A 884 -13.60 25.09 -12.15
CA CYS A 884 -14.25 25.03 -13.46
C CYS A 884 -15.42 24.03 -13.51
N ALA A 885 -15.67 23.29 -12.43
CA ALA A 885 -16.72 22.25 -12.37
C ALA A 885 -18.12 22.85 -12.36
N ASP A 886 -19.07 22.17 -13.01
CA ASP A 886 -20.49 22.51 -12.90
C ASP A 886 -21.09 22.03 -11.56
N HIS A 887 -20.56 20.93 -11.04
CA HIS A 887 -20.96 20.34 -9.76
C HIS A 887 -19.76 19.73 -9.04
N VAL A 888 -19.71 19.90 -7.72
CA VAL A 888 -18.63 19.41 -6.85
C VAL A 888 -19.24 18.57 -5.73
N ILE A 889 -18.64 17.41 -5.48
CA ILE A 889 -19.00 16.49 -4.38
C ILE A 889 -17.78 16.38 -3.46
N ASP A 890 -17.86 16.94 -2.27
CA ASP A 890 -16.75 16.98 -1.31
C ASP A 890 -16.92 15.90 -0.22
N LEU A 891 -15.94 15.00 -0.11
CA LEU A 891 -15.92 13.91 0.87
C LEU A 891 -14.92 14.18 2.00
N GLY A 892 -15.30 13.83 3.22
CA GLY A 892 -14.45 14.05 4.38
C GLY A 892 -15.19 13.87 5.72
N PRO A 893 -14.92 14.72 6.73
CA PRO A 893 -13.96 15.85 6.71
C PRO A 893 -12.49 15.39 6.71
N GLU A 894 -12.19 14.21 7.27
CA GLU A 894 -10.84 13.64 7.34
C GLU A 894 -10.68 12.38 6.48
N GLY A 895 -9.50 11.75 6.52
CA GLY A 895 -9.23 10.46 5.89
C GLY A 895 -9.44 9.26 6.81
N GLY A 896 -9.57 8.06 6.24
CA GLY A 896 -9.70 6.81 6.98
C GLY A 896 -10.99 6.72 7.79
N ASN A 897 -10.91 6.29 9.05
CA ASN A 897 -12.08 6.05 9.91
C ASN A 897 -12.90 7.30 10.21
N MET A 898 -12.27 8.47 10.21
CA MET A 898 -12.89 9.79 10.44
C MET A 898 -13.44 10.42 9.14
N GLY A 899 -13.25 9.76 7.99
CA GLY A 899 -13.78 10.16 6.70
C GLY A 899 -15.04 9.40 6.30
N GLY A 900 -15.34 9.42 5.00
CA GLY A 900 -16.42 8.64 4.40
C GLY A 900 -17.81 9.27 4.52
N ASN A 901 -17.90 10.55 4.92
CA ASN A 901 -19.12 11.33 4.92
C ASN A 901 -19.13 12.30 3.73
N LEU A 902 -20.33 12.63 3.25
CA LEU A 902 -20.54 13.75 2.34
C LEU A 902 -20.52 15.05 3.15
N VAL A 903 -19.54 15.92 2.89
CA VAL A 903 -19.40 17.20 3.59
C VAL A 903 -20.31 18.25 2.97
N VAL A 904 -20.26 18.38 1.65
CA VAL A 904 -21.10 19.27 0.86
C VAL A 904 -21.14 18.80 -0.59
N ALA A 905 -22.28 19.01 -1.27
CA ALA A 905 -22.41 18.83 -2.71
C ALA A 905 -23.14 20.05 -3.30
N GLY A 906 -22.63 20.61 -4.40
CA GLY A 906 -23.15 21.86 -4.94
C GLY A 906 -22.28 22.43 -6.06
N THR A 907 -22.48 23.68 -6.42
CA THR A 907 -21.57 24.45 -7.28
C THR A 907 -20.25 24.77 -6.56
N PRO A 908 -19.16 25.10 -7.28
CA PRO A 908 -17.91 25.55 -6.65
C PRO A 908 -18.11 26.67 -5.62
N GLU A 909 -19.02 27.61 -5.88
CA GLU A 909 -19.34 28.73 -4.98
C GLU A 909 -20.07 28.26 -3.70
N GLU A 910 -20.99 27.31 -3.82
CA GLU A 910 -21.68 26.70 -2.67
C GLU A 910 -20.71 25.90 -1.78
N VAL A 911 -19.77 25.17 -2.40
CA VAL A 911 -18.71 24.47 -1.67
C VAL A 911 -17.79 25.46 -0.97
N ALA A 912 -17.40 26.55 -1.64
CA ALA A 912 -16.58 27.62 -1.06
C ALA A 912 -17.26 28.35 0.11
N ALA A 913 -18.60 28.37 0.17
CA ALA A 913 -19.36 28.92 1.29
C ALA A 913 -19.36 27.99 2.52
N CYS A 914 -19.13 26.68 2.35
CA CYS A 914 -19.15 25.70 3.44
C CYS A 914 -17.86 25.76 4.29
N ALA A 915 -17.98 26.18 5.55
CA ALA A 915 -16.83 26.28 6.46
C ALA A 915 -16.23 24.91 6.86
N ALA A 916 -17.05 23.85 6.85
CA ALA A 916 -16.62 22.50 7.20
C ALA A 916 -15.82 21.80 6.09
N SER A 917 -15.91 22.31 4.85
CA SER A 917 -15.17 21.79 3.70
C SER A 917 -13.76 22.36 3.68
N TYR A 918 -12.74 21.50 3.76
CA TYR A 918 -11.36 21.92 3.52
C TYR A 918 -11.20 22.42 2.08
N THR A 919 -11.77 21.72 1.11
CA THR A 919 -11.80 22.13 -0.29
C THR A 919 -12.38 23.55 -0.44
N GLY A 920 -13.49 23.83 0.24
CA GLY A 920 -14.13 25.14 0.22
C GLY A 920 -13.26 26.28 0.74
N GLN A 921 -12.37 26.02 1.71
CA GLN A 921 -11.44 27.02 2.24
C GLN A 921 -10.41 27.47 1.19
N PHE A 922 -9.77 26.52 0.49
CA PHE A 922 -8.80 26.83 -0.58
C PHE A 922 -9.48 27.35 -1.84
N LEU A 923 -10.65 26.83 -2.17
CA LEU A 923 -11.43 27.26 -3.33
C LEU A 923 -11.86 28.72 -3.21
N ARG A 924 -12.20 29.17 -2.00
CA ARG A 924 -12.56 30.57 -1.73
C ARG A 924 -11.44 31.55 -2.10
N GLU A 925 -10.18 31.20 -1.80
CA GLU A 925 -9.03 32.05 -2.14
C GLU A 925 -8.84 32.15 -3.65
N LYS A 926 -8.97 31.03 -4.37
CA LYS A 926 -8.86 30.99 -5.83
C LYS A 926 -10.00 31.75 -6.54
N LEU A 927 -11.24 31.59 -6.07
CA LEU A 927 -12.39 32.33 -6.62
C LEU A 927 -12.28 33.85 -6.35
N ALA A 928 -11.69 34.26 -5.23
CA ALA A 928 -11.47 35.66 -4.90
C ALA A 928 -10.37 36.32 -5.75
N MET A 929 -9.30 35.59 -6.11
CA MET A 929 -8.20 36.11 -6.93
C MET A 929 -8.60 36.40 -8.39
N ASP A 930 -9.59 35.67 -8.93
CA ASP A 930 -10.05 35.77 -10.32
C ASP A 930 -11.29 36.68 -10.49
N SER A 931 -11.77 37.32 -9.41
CA SER A 931 -12.85 38.31 -9.47
C SER A 931 -12.31 39.64 -10.03
N PRO A 932 -12.75 40.12 -11.20
CA PRO A 932 -12.31 41.41 -11.71
C PRO A 932 -12.86 42.53 -10.82
N ASP A 933 -11.96 43.40 -10.34
CA ASP A 933 -12.34 44.74 -9.84
C ASP A 933 -13.07 45.57 -10.93
#